data_AF-A0A3P5YCD6-F1
#
_entry.id   AF-A0A3P5YCD6-F1
#
_cell.length_a   1.000
_cell.length_b   1.000
_cell.length_c   1.000
_cell.angle_alpha   90.00
_cell.angle_beta   90.00
_cell.angle_gamma   90.00
#
_symmetry.space_group_name_H-M   'P 1'
#
loop_
_entity.id
_entity.type
_entity.pdbx_description
1 polymer ?
#
loop_
_entity_poly.entity_id
_entity_poly.type
_entity_poly.pdbx_seq_one_letter_code
_entity_poly.pdbx_strand_id
1 'polypeptide(L)'
;MGFLLPILLGVFLLFTATPPSLSQLPPEIDPPAPAPISPSELCNGIFLSYTFILGRQIPPNDTTDQPYRFESVLTVLNNGREELKEWRVFVGFQHHEILTSASDAIIVNGTDLPAPVGNGTIFAGYPVSDLKTAIQTAGDLKQMTATIELVGTQFMVAPPAIPLPSNISLVNDGWSCPEPTATPLSKRQITTCCIRDPTFEVNTTTITDKFLPRQPGDLTIMYDVIRAYDQNYLAEVTMENHNPLGRLDHWELSFDWMREEFIQKMQGAYPTVVDATKCIFGPQSQIYTGLDFADVLTCERRPIIVDLPPTKAEDPVLGKIPSCCRNGTILPRTMDPSKSASIFTMQVAKMPPDFNRSALSPPQNWRIKGTLNPDYSCGPPVRVSPTLYPDPSGMPTNKTSFASWQIVCNITHAKTETPKCCVSYSAFFNDSIIPCNTCACGCVSETRRTCSAKTPSLLIPPDALLVPFENRTSLTVAWNALKHKTIPNPMPCGDNCGVSINWHIATDYRGGWTARITIFNWGEIDFPDWFLAVQMKKPAIRGFEKAYSFNASLLSIEGGVNNTIFMEGLPGLEYLVAERDELDPKKNLRVPGKQQSVIQFSKKLTPGINVPERDGFPAKVIFNGEECLLPDVLPLASGGRRNGFDTMVLLCMVIFVVALVI
;
A
#
# COMPACT_ATOMS: atom_id res chain seq x y z
N MET A 1 -124.20 -19.62 -15.82
CA MET A 1 -124.53 -18.31 -16.45
C MET A 1 -123.22 -17.52 -16.53
N GLY A 2 -122.86 -16.84 -17.61
CA GLY A 2 -123.48 -16.68 -18.92
C GLY A 2 -122.52 -15.94 -19.88
N PHE A 3 -122.83 -15.90 -21.18
CA PHE A 3 -122.04 -15.26 -22.24
C PHE A 3 -121.55 -13.83 -21.94
N LEU A 4 -120.32 -13.47 -22.38
CA LEU A 4 -120.09 -12.46 -23.46
C LEU A 4 -118.59 -12.17 -23.76
N LEU A 5 -118.28 -11.98 -25.05
CA LEU A 5 -117.13 -11.26 -25.66
C LEU A 5 -117.71 -9.97 -26.33
N PRO A 6 -116.98 -9.09 -27.08
CA PRO A 6 -115.53 -9.00 -27.41
C PRO A 6 -114.78 -7.91 -26.58
N ILE A 7 -113.83 -7.00 -26.95
CA ILE A 7 -113.27 -6.36 -28.18
C ILE A 7 -111.76 -6.03 -28.01
N LEU A 8 -111.08 -5.72 -29.12
CA LEU A 8 -109.74 -5.09 -29.31
C LEU A 8 -109.55 -3.79 -28.47
N LEU A 9 -108.36 -3.16 -28.28
CA LEU A 9 -107.00 -3.26 -28.87
C LEU A 9 -105.96 -3.43 -27.73
N GLY A 10 -104.66 -3.74 -27.93
CA GLY A 10 -103.90 -3.97 -29.17
C GLY A 10 -102.58 -3.18 -29.24
N VAL A 11 -101.51 -3.66 -28.56
CA VAL A 11 -100.12 -3.20 -28.74
C VAL A 11 -99.20 -4.43 -28.78
N PHE A 12 -98.25 -4.46 -29.72
CA PHE A 12 -97.27 -5.53 -29.91
C PHE A 12 -96.09 -5.41 -28.93
N LEU A 13 -95.64 -6.53 -28.35
CA LEU A 13 -94.22 -6.84 -28.11
C LEU A 13 -94.08 -8.32 -27.71
N LEU A 14 -93.46 -9.13 -28.58
CA LEU A 14 -93.33 -10.57 -28.41
C LEU A 14 -92.11 -10.93 -27.53
N PHE A 15 -92.36 -11.26 -26.27
CA PHE A 15 -91.41 -12.01 -25.44
C PHE A 15 -91.74 -13.51 -25.54
N THR A 16 -90.92 -14.26 -26.28
CA THR A 16 -91.02 -15.72 -26.34
C THR A 16 -90.18 -16.37 -25.24
N ALA A 17 -90.83 -17.06 -24.30
CA ALA A 17 -90.14 -17.88 -23.32
C ALA A 17 -89.72 -19.23 -23.91
N THR A 18 -88.51 -19.68 -23.61
CA THR A 18 -87.97 -21.01 -23.90
C THR A 18 -87.54 -21.69 -22.60
N PRO A 19 -87.50 -23.05 -22.55
CA PRO A 19 -87.36 -23.79 -21.30
C PRO A 19 -85.94 -23.69 -20.67
N PRO A 20 -85.79 -24.01 -19.37
CA PRO A 20 -84.51 -23.88 -18.66
C PRO A 20 -83.45 -24.82 -19.22
N SER A 21 -82.47 -24.25 -19.93
CA SER A 21 -81.17 -24.89 -20.17
C SER A 21 -80.39 -25.01 -18.87
N LEU A 22 -79.51 -26.01 -18.76
CA LEU A 22 -78.56 -26.08 -17.66
C LEU A 22 -77.69 -24.81 -17.64
N SER A 23 -77.60 -24.17 -16.48
CA SER A 23 -76.63 -23.13 -16.20
C SER A 23 -75.24 -23.75 -16.11
N GLN A 24 -74.51 -23.81 -17.22
CA GLN A 24 -73.07 -23.94 -17.15
C GLN A 24 -72.52 -22.69 -16.45
N LEU A 25 -72.00 -22.87 -15.25
CA LEU A 25 -71.13 -21.88 -14.63
C LEU A 25 -69.96 -21.61 -15.59
N PRO A 26 -69.50 -20.36 -15.75
CA PRO A 26 -68.23 -20.12 -16.42
C PRO A 26 -67.13 -20.90 -15.68
N PRO A 27 -66.12 -21.44 -16.38
CA PRO A 27 -65.02 -22.11 -15.70
C PRO A 27 -64.35 -21.15 -14.73
N GLU A 28 -64.02 -21.62 -13.52
CA GLU A 28 -63.15 -20.87 -12.63
C GLU A 28 -61.83 -20.63 -13.36
N ILE A 29 -61.51 -19.36 -13.58
CA ILE A 29 -60.17 -18.96 -13.98
C ILE A 29 -59.35 -19.04 -12.70
N ASP A 30 -58.76 -20.22 -12.45
CA ASP A 30 -57.71 -20.37 -11.45
C ASP A 30 -56.71 -19.22 -11.63
N PRO A 31 -56.39 -18.45 -10.58
CA PRO A 31 -55.39 -17.40 -10.69
C PRO A 31 -54.08 -18.04 -11.16
N PRO A 32 -53.39 -17.47 -12.17
CA PRO A 32 -52.21 -18.09 -12.73
C PRO A 32 -51.19 -18.35 -11.61
N ALA A 33 -50.74 -19.60 -11.51
CA ALA A 33 -49.89 -20.04 -10.42
C ALA A 33 -48.71 -19.07 -10.23
N PRO A 34 -48.43 -18.59 -8.99
CA PRO A 34 -47.48 -17.52 -8.77
C PRO A 34 -46.13 -17.88 -9.37
N ALA A 35 -45.57 -16.96 -10.16
CA ALA A 35 -44.30 -17.17 -10.84
C ALA A 35 -43.23 -17.57 -9.81
N PRO A 36 -42.34 -18.53 -10.13
CA PRO A 36 -41.31 -18.97 -9.20
C PRO A 36 -40.41 -17.79 -8.83
N ILE A 37 -40.41 -17.44 -7.54
CA ILE A 37 -39.71 -16.28 -6.98
C ILE A 37 -38.24 -16.35 -7.38
N SER A 38 -37.69 -15.27 -7.92
CA SER A 38 -36.32 -15.25 -8.42
C SER A 38 -35.29 -15.35 -7.27
N PRO A 39 -34.09 -15.91 -7.51
CA PRO A 39 -33.01 -15.93 -6.52
C PRO A 39 -32.64 -14.53 -5.98
N SER A 40 -32.83 -13.50 -6.80
CA SER A 40 -32.70 -12.08 -6.43
C SER A 40 -33.74 -11.65 -5.39
N GLU A 41 -35.03 -11.95 -5.60
CA GLU A 41 -36.11 -11.58 -4.68
C GLU A 41 -36.06 -12.34 -3.35
N LEU A 42 -35.46 -13.53 -3.33
CA LEU A 42 -35.19 -14.29 -2.09
C LEU A 42 -34.01 -13.71 -1.28
N CYS A 43 -33.14 -12.90 -1.90
CA CYS A 43 -31.95 -12.37 -1.24
C CYS A 43 -32.26 -11.13 -0.40
N ASN A 44 -32.23 -11.28 0.92
CA ASN A 44 -32.38 -10.19 1.90
C ASN A 44 -31.03 -9.56 2.26
N GLY A 45 -30.26 -9.14 1.26
CA GLY A 45 -28.88 -8.68 1.38
C GLY A 45 -28.35 -8.09 0.08
N ILE A 46 -27.05 -8.24 -0.18
CA ILE A 46 -26.46 -7.89 -1.48
C ILE A 46 -26.50 -9.11 -2.38
N PHE A 47 -27.31 -9.06 -3.43
CA PHE A 47 -27.36 -10.10 -4.45
C PHE A 47 -26.27 -9.86 -5.49
N LEU A 48 -25.42 -10.86 -5.69
CA LEU A 48 -24.41 -10.88 -6.75
C LEU A 48 -24.78 -11.94 -7.79
N SER A 49 -24.70 -11.59 -9.07
CA SER A 49 -24.78 -12.57 -10.15
C SER A 49 -23.76 -12.30 -11.24
N TYR A 50 -23.17 -13.36 -11.79
CA TYR A 50 -22.33 -13.31 -12.98
C TYR A 50 -22.97 -14.17 -14.07
N THR A 51 -23.20 -13.58 -15.24
CA THR A 51 -23.94 -14.19 -16.35
C THR A 51 -23.11 -14.17 -17.64
N PHE A 52 -22.83 -15.35 -18.19
CA PHE A 52 -22.10 -15.51 -19.44
C PHE A 52 -23.03 -15.37 -20.66
N ILE A 53 -22.80 -14.34 -21.48
CA ILE A 53 -23.64 -14.01 -22.64
C ILE A 53 -23.16 -14.75 -23.88
N LEU A 54 -21.90 -14.53 -24.27
CA LEU A 54 -21.34 -15.00 -25.55
C LEU A 54 -19.90 -15.46 -25.39
N GLY A 55 -19.56 -16.56 -26.07
CA GLY A 55 -18.19 -16.98 -26.36
C GLY A 55 -18.03 -17.19 -27.86
N ARG A 56 -17.01 -16.62 -28.48
CA ARG A 56 -16.70 -16.85 -29.90
C ARG A 56 -15.19 -16.98 -30.13
N GLN A 57 -14.79 -17.87 -31.02
CA GLN A 57 -13.38 -17.99 -31.42
C GLN A 57 -12.91 -16.70 -32.09
N ILE A 58 -11.66 -16.30 -31.84
CA ILE A 58 -11.01 -15.17 -32.50
C ILE A 58 -9.63 -15.62 -33.03
N PRO A 59 -9.07 -14.96 -34.07
CA PRO A 59 -7.72 -15.26 -34.53
C PRO A 59 -6.65 -14.94 -33.46
N PRO A 60 -5.48 -15.62 -33.46
CA PRO A 60 -5.09 -16.72 -34.36
C PRO A 60 -5.87 -18.02 -34.12
N ASN A 61 -5.75 -18.96 -35.05
CA ASN A 61 -6.24 -20.32 -34.87
C ASN A 61 -5.09 -21.19 -34.33
N ASP A 62 -5.10 -21.46 -33.02
CA ASP A 62 -4.04 -22.16 -32.29
C ASP A 62 -4.54 -23.51 -31.76
N THR A 63 -3.73 -24.56 -31.86
CA THR A 63 -4.11 -25.92 -31.44
C THR A 63 -3.94 -26.19 -29.94
N THR A 64 -3.26 -25.30 -29.24
CA THR A 64 -2.75 -25.46 -27.87
C THR A 64 -3.28 -24.38 -26.93
N ASP A 65 -3.35 -23.13 -27.39
CA ASP A 65 -3.74 -21.97 -26.59
C ASP A 65 -4.72 -21.08 -27.37
N GLN A 66 -5.83 -21.67 -27.84
CA GLN A 66 -6.82 -20.97 -28.66
C GLN A 66 -7.50 -19.82 -27.89
N PRO A 67 -7.38 -18.56 -28.33
CA PRO A 67 -8.15 -17.46 -27.77
C PRO A 67 -9.63 -17.52 -28.21
N TYR A 68 -10.52 -17.28 -27.25
CA TYR A 68 -11.94 -17.02 -27.50
C TYR A 68 -12.32 -15.68 -26.85
N ARG A 69 -13.03 -14.81 -27.57
CA ARG A 69 -13.65 -13.62 -26.96
C ARG A 69 -14.81 -14.05 -26.08
N PHE A 70 -14.90 -13.50 -24.88
CA PHE A 70 -16.07 -13.59 -24.02
C PHE A 70 -16.75 -12.24 -23.82
N GLU A 71 -18.06 -12.31 -23.61
CA GLU A 71 -18.91 -11.20 -23.18
C GLU A 71 -19.78 -11.72 -22.03
N SER A 72 -19.76 -11.00 -20.91
CA SER A 72 -20.41 -11.40 -19.65
C SER A 72 -20.92 -10.18 -18.89
N VAL A 73 -21.93 -10.38 -18.04
CA VAL A 73 -22.50 -9.32 -17.20
C VAL A 73 -22.37 -9.72 -15.74
N LEU A 74 -21.68 -8.86 -14.98
CA LEU A 74 -21.69 -8.90 -13.52
C LEU A 74 -22.75 -7.91 -13.02
N THR A 75 -23.57 -8.33 -12.06
CA THR A 75 -24.63 -7.51 -11.46
C THR A 75 -24.49 -7.51 -9.95
N VAL A 76 -24.55 -6.32 -9.36
CA VAL A 76 -24.56 -6.08 -7.91
C VAL A 76 -25.88 -5.39 -7.57
N LEU A 77 -26.73 -6.02 -6.75
CA LEU A 77 -28.07 -5.51 -6.40
C LEU A 77 -28.21 -5.39 -4.88
N ASN A 78 -28.54 -4.20 -4.39
CA ASN A 78 -28.78 -3.95 -2.97
C ASN A 78 -30.26 -4.14 -2.57
N ASN A 79 -30.60 -5.35 -2.12
CA ASN A 79 -31.86 -5.67 -1.46
C ASN A 79 -31.76 -5.58 0.08
N GLY A 80 -30.66 -5.04 0.60
CA GLY A 80 -30.40 -4.85 2.02
C GLY A 80 -31.17 -3.68 2.64
N ARG A 81 -31.02 -3.55 3.96
CA ARG A 81 -31.60 -2.45 4.76
C ARG A 81 -30.69 -1.22 4.88
N GLU A 82 -29.47 -1.27 4.35
CA GLU A 82 -28.47 -0.21 4.43
C GLU A 82 -27.83 0.04 3.06
N GLU A 83 -27.33 1.26 2.83
CA GLU A 83 -26.64 1.63 1.58
C GLU A 83 -25.31 0.87 1.45
N LEU A 84 -25.11 0.18 0.33
CA LEU A 84 -23.83 -0.42 -0.01
C LEU A 84 -22.92 0.67 -0.61
N LYS A 85 -22.24 1.40 0.27
CA LYS A 85 -21.22 2.39 -0.10
C LYS A 85 -19.98 1.67 -0.65
N GLU A 86 -19.39 2.21 -1.71
CA GLU A 86 -18.22 1.67 -2.41
C GLU A 86 -18.25 0.16 -2.60
N TRP A 87 -19.22 -0.35 -3.37
CA TRP A 87 -19.27 -1.78 -3.68
C TRP A 87 -17.96 -2.25 -4.33
N ARG A 88 -17.39 -3.33 -3.79
CA ARG A 88 -16.17 -3.98 -4.29
C ARG A 88 -16.44 -5.46 -4.45
N VAL A 89 -16.30 -6.00 -5.65
CA VAL A 89 -16.63 -7.41 -5.96
C VAL A 89 -15.43 -8.12 -6.58
N PHE A 90 -15.03 -9.22 -5.95
CA PHE A 90 -14.06 -10.16 -6.50
C PHE A 90 -14.74 -11.10 -7.49
N VAL A 91 -14.10 -11.31 -8.65
CA VAL A 91 -14.47 -12.29 -9.66
C VAL A 91 -13.29 -13.23 -9.89
N GLY A 92 -13.47 -14.52 -9.56
CA GLY A 92 -12.45 -15.57 -9.68
C GLY A 92 -12.30 -16.11 -11.10
N PHE A 93 -11.81 -15.30 -12.04
CA PHE A 93 -11.32 -15.77 -13.34
C PHE A 93 -10.29 -16.91 -13.16
N GLN A 94 -10.28 -17.90 -14.07
CA GLN A 94 -9.55 -19.18 -13.87
C GLN A 94 -9.04 -19.87 -15.16
N HIS A 95 -9.15 -19.21 -16.31
CA HIS A 95 -8.80 -19.72 -17.65
C HIS A 95 -7.83 -18.77 -18.39
N HIS A 96 -6.89 -18.17 -17.64
CA HIS A 96 -5.89 -17.20 -18.12
C HIS A 96 -6.52 -15.98 -18.83
N GLU A 97 -7.70 -15.57 -18.39
CA GLU A 97 -8.48 -14.52 -19.03
C GLU A 97 -7.73 -13.17 -19.07
N ILE A 98 -7.86 -12.45 -20.18
CA ILE A 98 -7.40 -11.08 -20.39
C ILE A 98 -8.64 -10.20 -20.56
N LEU A 99 -8.89 -9.31 -19.61
CA LEU A 99 -10.00 -8.37 -19.70
C LEU A 99 -9.60 -7.21 -20.64
N THR A 100 -10.54 -6.76 -21.46
CA THR A 100 -10.34 -5.68 -22.45
C THR A 100 -11.19 -4.45 -22.19
N SER A 101 -12.39 -4.61 -21.62
CA SER A 101 -13.19 -3.51 -21.07
C SER A 101 -14.10 -3.98 -19.93
N ALA A 102 -14.45 -3.04 -19.05
CA ALA A 102 -15.52 -3.15 -18.06
C ALA A 102 -16.37 -1.86 -18.12
N SER A 103 -17.70 -1.95 -18.15
CA SER A 103 -18.56 -0.76 -18.03
C SER A 103 -18.74 -0.36 -16.56
N ASP A 104 -18.75 0.95 -16.28
CA ASP A 104 -19.06 1.55 -14.97
C ASP A 104 -18.27 0.98 -13.75
N ALA A 105 -17.08 0.43 -14.00
CA ALA A 105 -16.22 -0.19 -13.00
C ALA A 105 -14.73 -0.09 -13.34
N ILE A 106 -13.88 -0.10 -12.31
CA ILE A 106 -12.42 -0.11 -12.40
C ILE A 106 -11.84 -1.35 -11.70
N ILE A 107 -10.64 -1.77 -12.11
CA ILE A 107 -9.85 -2.77 -11.36
C ILE A 107 -9.16 -2.07 -10.19
N VAL A 108 -9.39 -2.56 -8.97
CA VAL A 108 -8.90 -1.98 -7.70
C VAL A 108 -7.37 -1.83 -7.64
N ASN A 109 -6.63 -2.72 -8.30
CA ASN A 109 -5.15 -2.69 -8.35
C ASN A 109 -4.59 -1.70 -9.39
N GLY A 110 -5.43 -0.96 -10.10
CA GLY A 110 -5.02 0.08 -11.04
C GLY A 110 -4.19 -0.41 -12.23
N THR A 111 -4.50 -1.60 -12.75
CA THR A 111 -3.96 -2.11 -14.02
C THR A 111 -4.71 -1.52 -15.20
N ASP A 112 -3.98 -0.95 -16.17
CA ASP A 112 -4.54 -0.50 -17.45
C ASP A 112 -5.12 -1.68 -18.24
N LEU A 113 -6.33 -1.51 -18.80
CA LEU A 113 -6.89 -2.48 -19.74
C LEU A 113 -6.28 -2.27 -21.15
N PRO A 114 -5.95 -3.35 -21.89
CA PRO A 114 -6.22 -4.75 -21.57
C PRO A 114 -5.23 -5.37 -20.57
N ALA A 115 -5.74 -6.12 -19.59
CA ALA A 115 -4.97 -6.69 -18.49
C ALA A 115 -5.24 -8.20 -18.29
N PRO A 116 -4.23 -9.01 -17.92
CA PRO A 116 -4.45 -10.40 -17.49
C PRO A 116 -5.13 -10.42 -16.11
N VAL A 117 -6.26 -11.12 -16.01
CA VAL A 117 -7.11 -11.19 -14.81
C VAL A 117 -7.27 -12.62 -14.27
N GLY A 118 -6.71 -13.64 -14.94
CA GLY A 118 -6.89 -15.08 -14.67
C GLY A 118 -6.45 -15.65 -13.31
N ASN A 119 -6.00 -14.82 -12.36
CA ASN A 119 -5.84 -15.18 -10.93
C ASN A 119 -7.01 -14.67 -10.07
N GLY A 120 -8.09 -14.22 -10.71
CA GLY A 120 -9.15 -13.42 -10.12
C GLY A 120 -8.82 -11.92 -10.07
N THR A 121 -9.86 -11.09 -9.93
CA THR A 121 -9.74 -9.62 -9.96
C THR A 121 -10.85 -8.96 -9.15
N ILE A 122 -10.54 -7.86 -8.48
CA ILE A 122 -11.51 -7.05 -7.72
C ILE A 122 -11.91 -5.83 -8.56
N PHE A 123 -13.22 -5.70 -8.79
CA PHE A 123 -13.85 -4.53 -9.39
C PHE A 123 -14.41 -3.60 -8.32
N ALA A 124 -14.35 -2.29 -8.56
CA ALA A 124 -15.06 -1.27 -7.78
C ALA A 124 -15.86 -0.34 -8.72
N GLY A 125 -17.00 0.17 -8.25
CA GLY A 125 -17.88 1.02 -9.05
C GLY A 125 -17.33 2.40 -9.37
N TYR A 126 -17.40 2.80 -10.64
CA TYR A 126 -16.98 4.12 -11.10
C TYR A 126 -17.78 4.56 -12.33
N PRO A 127 -18.50 5.70 -12.33
CA PRO A 127 -18.51 6.73 -11.29
C PRO A 127 -19.46 6.45 -10.12
N VAL A 128 -20.36 5.45 -10.23
CA VAL A 128 -21.34 5.14 -9.19
C VAL A 128 -20.80 4.03 -8.27
N SER A 129 -20.15 4.46 -7.19
CA SER A 129 -19.59 3.59 -6.15
C SER A 129 -20.66 3.04 -5.18
N ASP A 130 -21.78 3.72 -5.03
CA ASP A 130 -22.72 3.52 -3.91
C ASP A 130 -24.10 3.06 -4.41
N LEU A 131 -24.65 1.99 -3.84
CA LEU A 131 -25.98 1.46 -4.15
C LEU A 131 -26.96 1.64 -2.99
N LYS A 132 -28.05 2.35 -3.26
CA LYS A 132 -29.11 2.64 -2.27
C LYS A 132 -30.00 1.43 -2.02
N THR A 133 -30.73 1.46 -0.90
CA THR A 133 -31.69 0.41 -0.55
C THR A 133 -33.00 0.54 -1.33
N ALA A 134 -33.72 -0.57 -1.49
CA ALA A 134 -35.12 -0.58 -1.95
C ALA A 134 -36.04 0.37 -1.15
N ILE A 135 -35.77 0.53 0.15
CA ILE A 135 -36.58 1.33 1.08
C ILE A 135 -36.48 2.82 0.75
N GLN A 136 -35.27 3.32 0.45
CA GLN A 136 -35.03 4.73 0.13
C GLN A 136 -35.43 5.11 -1.30
N THR A 137 -35.45 4.14 -2.21
CA THR A 137 -35.69 4.34 -3.65
C THR A 137 -37.09 3.98 -4.11
N ALA A 138 -37.92 3.43 -3.22
CA ALA A 138 -39.20 2.77 -3.55
C ALA A 138 -39.08 1.68 -4.63
N GLY A 139 -37.92 1.02 -4.72
CA GLY A 139 -37.64 -0.04 -5.70
C GLY A 139 -37.05 0.43 -7.04
N ASP A 140 -36.56 1.67 -7.17
CA ASP A 140 -35.84 2.09 -8.38
C ASP A 140 -34.51 1.35 -8.53
N LEU A 141 -34.54 0.29 -9.35
CA LEU A 141 -33.39 -0.55 -9.69
C LEU A 141 -32.20 0.25 -10.21
N LYS A 142 -32.37 1.42 -10.85
CA LYS A 142 -31.25 2.25 -11.33
C LYS A 142 -30.41 2.86 -10.22
N GLN A 143 -30.94 2.92 -9.00
CA GLN A 143 -30.25 3.41 -7.81
C GLN A 143 -29.84 2.30 -6.85
N MET A 144 -30.32 1.07 -7.07
CA MET A 144 -30.04 -0.12 -6.27
C MET A 144 -29.07 -1.11 -6.94
N THR A 145 -28.84 -0.97 -8.25
CA THR A 145 -28.14 -1.96 -9.08
C THR A 145 -26.95 -1.35 -9.82
N ALA A 146 -25.78 -1.97 -9.71
CA ALA A 146 -24.69 -1.79 -10.66
C ALA A 146 -24.68 -2.95 -11.66
N THR A 147 -24.49 -2.65 -12.94
CA THR A 147 -24.41 -3.63 -14.04
C THR A 147 -23.13 -3.37 -14.84
N ILE A 148 -22.26 -4.36 -14.88
CA ILE A 148 -20.89 -4.28 -15.40
C ILE A 148 -20.79 -5.22 -16.59
N GLU A 149 -20.72 -4.66 -17.79
CA GLU A 149 -20.45 -5.38 -19.02
C GLU A 149 -18.95 -5.67 -19.12
N LEU A 150 -18.59 -6.94 -18.93
CA LEU A 150 -17.23 -7.45 -18.94
C LEU A 150 -16.93 -8.12 -20.27
N VAL A 151 -15.89 -7.62 -20.95
CA VAL A 151 -15.49 -8.06 -22.28
C VAL A 151 -14.00 -8.41 -22.27
N GLY A 152 -13.65 -9.60 -22.73
CA GLY A 152 -12.26 -10.05 -22.74
C GLY A 152 -11.98 -11.21 -23.68
N THR A 153 -10.79 -11.78 -23.52
CA THR A 153 -10.33 -13.01 -24.15
C THR A 153 -10.10 -14.06 -23.06
N GLN A 154 -10.52 -15.29 -23.29
CA GLN A 154 -10.23 -16.48 -22.48
C GLN A 154 -9.42 -17.48 -23.31
N PHE A 155 -8.78 -18.43 -22.64
CA PHE A 155 -8.04 -19.50 -23.29
C PHE A 155 -8.57 -20.87 -22.87
N MET A 156 -8.25 -21.92 -23.63
CA MET A 156 -8.58 -23.34 -23.39
C MET A 156 -10.07 -23.73 -23.30
N VAL A 157 -11.01 -22.79 -23.18
CA VAL A 157 -12.46 -23.07 -23.08
C VAL A 157 -13.19 -22.78 -24.39
N ALA A 158 -13.41 -23.83 -25.17
CA ALA A 158 -14.11 -23.78 -26.44
C ALA A 158 -15.65 -23.85 -26.28
N PRO A 159 -16.44 -23.00 -26.97
CA PRO A 159 -17.89 -23.19 -27.09
C PRO A 159 -18.21 -24.60 -27.64
N PRO A 160 -19.21 -25.31 -27.08
CA PRO A 160 -20.28 -24.82 -26.22
C PRO A 160 -19.99 -24.82 -24.70
N ALA A 161 -18.75 -25.08 -24.27
CA ALA A 161 -18.38 -24.94 -22.87
C ALA A 161 -18.47 -23.47 -22.42
N ILE A 162 -18.80 -23.26 -21.15
CA ILE A 162 -19.08 -21.94 -20.56
C ILE A 162 -18.11 -21.74 -19.38
N PRO A 163 -17.14 -20.82 -19.49
CA PRO A 163 -16.28 -20.45 -18.38
C PRO A 163 -17.05 -19.52 -17.45
N LEU A 164 -17.54 -20.10 -16.36
CA LEU A 164 -17.95 -19.36 -15.17
C LEU A 164 -16.69 -19.12 -14.32
N PRO A 165 -16.59 -17.99 -13.60
CA PRO A 165 -15.53 -17.80 -12.62
C PRO A 165 -15.71 -18.80 -11.46
N SER A 166 -14.61 -19.15 -10.80
CA SER A 166 -14.57 -20.07 -9.66
C SER A 166 -15.32 -19.53 -8.43
N ASN A 167 -15.33 -18.21 -8.26
CA ASN A 167 -16.01 -17.52 -7.17
C ASN A 167 -16.52 -16.13 -7.62
N ILE A 168 -17.58 -15.64 -6.99
CA ILE A 168 -17.95 -14.22 -6.94
C ILE A 168 -18.28 -13.85 -5.50
N SER A 169 -17.65 -12.82 -4.97
CA SER A 169 -17.83 -12.41 -3.58
C SER A 169 -17.67 -10.90 -3.39
N LEU A 170 -18.50 -10.33 -2.52
CA LEU A 170 -18.35 -8.96 -2.04
C LEU A 170 -17.10 -8.87 -1.14
N VAL A 171 -16.34 -7.79 -1.28
CA VAL A 171 -15.07 -7.54 -0.55
C VAL A 171 -15.25 -6.44 0.51
N ASN A 172 -16.45 -5.85 0.61
CA ASN A 172 -16.80 -4.87 1.62
C ASN A 172 -16.82 -5.48 3.03
N ASP A 173 -16.22 -4.79 3.99
CA ASP A 173 -16.18 -5.20 5.40
C ASP A 173 -17.58 -5.40 5.99
N GLY A 174 -17.71 -6.37 6.90
CA GLY A 174 -18.97 -6.69 7.58
C GLY A 174 -20.00 -7.45 6.73
N TRP A 175 -19.63 -7.96 5.55
CA TRP A 175 -20.47 -8.83 4.73
C TRP A 175 -19.86 -10.23 4.58
N SER A 176 -20.73 -11.25 4.59
CA SER A 176 -20.37 -12.65 4.39
C SER A 176 -21.15 -13.22 3.20
N CYS A 177 -20.42 -13.79 2.24
CA CYS A 177 -20.99 -14.38 1.03
C CYS A 177 -20.80 -15.92 1.07
N PRO A 178 -21.87 -16.73 0.95
CA PRO A 178 -21.72 -18.16 0.73
C PRO A 178 -21.17 -18.45 -0.67
N GLU A 179 -20.65 -19.68 -0.87
CA GLU A 179 -20.17 -20.13 -2.18
C GLU A 179 -21.25 -19.95 -3.27
N PRO A 180 -20.89 -19.39 -4.44
CA PRO A 180 -21.88 -19.03 -5.46
C PRO A 180 -22.49 -20.27 -6.11
N THR A 181 -23.81 -20.34 -6.09
CA THR A 181 -24.56 -21.47 -6.64
C THR A 181 -24.86 -21.23 -8.12
N ALA A 182 -24.61 -22.23 -8.96
CA ALA A 182 -25.02 -22.20 -10.36
C ALA A 182 -26.55 -22.31 -10.47
N THR A 183 -27.19 -21.40 -11.22
CA THR A 183 -28.65 -21.26 -11.19
C THR A 183 -29.34 -22.45 -11.88
N PRO A 184 -30.31 -23.16 -11.24
CA PRO A 184 -30.89 -24.39 -11.81
C PRO A 184 -31.50 -24.25 -13.21
N LEU A 185 -31.93 -23.03 -13.56
CA LEU A 185 -32.54 -22.69 -14.85
C LEU A 185 -31.53 -22.40 -15.98
N SER A 186 -30.24 -22.15 -15.68
CA SER A 186 -29.22 -22.00 -16.72
C SER A 186 -27.80 -22.33 -16.25
N LYS A 187 -27.06 -23.13 -17.04
CA LYS A 187 -25.62 -23.37 -16.86
C LYS A 187 -24.73 -22.17 -17.25
N ARG A 188 -25.31 -20.96 -17.34
CA ARG A 188 -24.65 -19.72 -17.77
C ARG A 188 -24.59 -18.66 -16.68
N GLN A 189 -25.15 -18.92 -15.51
CA GLN A 189 -25.23 -17.97 -14.42
C GLN A 189 -24.80 -18.62 -13.11
N ILE A 190 -24.01 -17.88 -12.32
CA ILE A 190 -23.80 -18.17 -10.90
C ILE A 190 -24.31 -16.99 -10.07
N THR A 191 -24.84 -17.29 -8.89
CA THR A 191 -25.46 -16.32 -7.99
C THR A 191 -25.03 -16.56 -6.55
N THR A 192 -24.76 -15.50 -5.79
CA THR A 192 -24.66 -15.57 -4.32
C THR A 192 -25.44 -14.42 -3.67
N CYS A 193 -25.87 -14.64 -2.43
CA CYS A 193 -26.53 -13.64 -1.62
C CYS A 193 -25.65 -13.35 -0.40
N CYS A 194 -24.94 -12.21 -0.44
CA CYS A 194 -24.11 -11.78 0.67
C CYS A 194 -24.99 -11.14 1.75
N ILE A 195 -24.90 -11.66 2.98
CA ILE A 195 -25.62 -11.16 4.15
C ILE A 195 -24.65 -10.41 5.07
N ARG A 196 -25.17 -9.48 5.88
CA ARG A 196 -24.32 -8.81 6.87
C ARG A 196 -23.89 -9.80 7.96
N ASP A 197 -22.63 -9.75 8.34
CA ASP A 197 -22.15 -10.45 9.53
C ASP A 197 -22.73 -9.80 10.80
N PRO A 198 -23.50 -10.54 11.63
CA PRO A 198 -24.09 -10.00 12.86
C PRO A 198 -23.08 -9.80 14.00
N THR A 199 -21.82 -10.25 13.84
CA THR A 199 -20.74 -10.06 14.82
C THR A 199 -19.89 -8.81 14.56
N PHE A 200 -20.11 -8.13 13.42
CA PHE A 200 -19.37 -6.93 13.06
C PHE A 200 -19.93 -5.68 13.77
N GLU A 201 -19.32 -5.30 14.90
CA GLU A 201 -19.70 -4.11 15.67
C GLU A 201 -19.39 -2.80 14.90
N VAL A 202 -20.38 -2.30 14.15
CA VAL A 202 -20.37 -0.93 13.65
C VAL A 202 -20.62 0.03 14.82
N ASN A 203 -19.69 0.97 15.05
CA ASN A 203 -19.88 2.06 16.01
C ASN A 203 -21.17 2.85 15.67
N THR A 204 -22.23 2.62 16.45
CA THR A 204 -23.60 3.02 16.09
C THR A 204 -23.84 4.53 16.04
N THR A 205 -22.86 5.34 16.47
CA THR A 205 -22.84 6.80 16.31
C THR A 205 -22.63 7.27 14.86
N THR A 206 -22.18 6.42 13.93
CA THR A 206 -21.92 6.82 12.52
C THR A 206 -23.09 6.54 11.56
N ILE A 207 -24.18 5.95 12.03
CA ILE A 207 -25.30 5.48 11.18
C ILE A 207 -26.05 6.64 10.47
N THR A 208 -25.88 7.88 10.93
CA THR A 208 -26.46 9.08 10.31
C THR A 208 -25.65 9.67 9.15
N ASP A 209 -24.38 9.28 8.96
CA ASP A 209 -23.51 9.92 7.97
C ASP A 209 -23.58 9.25 6.58
N LYS A 210 -23.64 10.09 5.54
CA LYS A 210 -23.62 9.66 4.12
C LYS A 210 -22.26 9.18 3.63
N PHE A 211 -21.22 9.32 4.44
CA PHE A 211 -19.84 9.05 4.08
C PHE A 211 -19.34 7.75 4.70
N LEU A 212 -18.17 7.26 4.28
CA LEU A 212 -17.44 6.22 5.02
C LEU A 212 -16.54 6.85 6.09
N PRO A 213 -16.25 6.14 7.20
CA PRO A 213 -15.29 6.59 8.19
C PRO A 213 -13.88 6.63 7.57
N ARG A 214 -13.05 7.56 8.03
CA ARG A 214 -11.65 7.66 7.58
C ARG A 214 -10.87 6.42 8.06
N GLN A 215 -10.15 5.77 7.14
CA GLN A 215 -9.42 4.52 7.38
C GLN A 215 -7.94 4.80 7.75
N PRO A 216 -7.32 3.98 8.61
CA PRO A 216 -5.90 4.09 8.93
C PRO A 216 -5.01 3.43 7.85
N GLY A 217 -3.76 3.88 7.75
CA GLY A 217 -2.70 3.26 6.95
C GLY A 217 -1.34 3.94 7.18
N ASP A 218 -0.27 3.40 6.61
CA ASP A 218 1.09 3.94 6.79
C ASP A 218 1.22 5.39 6.28
N LEU A 219 0.61 5.65 5.12
CA LEU A 219 0.47 6.98 4.52
C LEU A 219 -0.98 7.15 4.05
N THR A 220 -1.59 8.30 4.31
CA THR A 220 -2.90 8.65 3.75
C THR A 220 -2.80 9.89 2.87
N ILE A 221 -3.45 9.85 1.71
CA ILE A 221 -3.54 10.99 0.79
C ILE A 221 -5.00 11.46 0.75
N MET A 222 -5.26 12.67 1.21
CA MET A 222 -6.56 13.33 1.08
C MET A 222 -6.62 14.08 -0.25
N TYR A 223 -7.75 13.96 -0.96
CA TYR A 223 -8.08 14.72 -2.18
C TYR A 223 -9.31 15.58 -1.90
N ASP A 224 -9.10 16.86 -1.63
CA ASP A 224 -10.11 17.77 -1.09
C ASP A 224 -10.40 18.91 -2.07
N VAL A 225 -11.60 18.89 -2.67
CA VAL A 225 -12.04 19.95 -3.60
C VAL A 225 -12.49 21.16 -2.78
N ILE A 226 -11.58 22.13 -2.68
CA ILE A 226 -11.76 23.37 -1.91
C ILE A 226 -12.44 24.49 -2.70
N ARG A 227 -12.51 24.41 -4.04
CA ARG A 227 -13.35 25.29 -4.89
C ARG A 227 -13.88 24.51 -6.09
N ALA A 228 -15.16 24.67 -6.43
CA ALA A 228 -15.77 24.05 -7.61
C ALA A 228 -16.43 25.10 -8.52
N TYR A 229 -16.07 25.08 -9.81
CA TYR A 229 -16.67 25.86 -10.87
C TYR A 229 -17.27 24.92 -11.92
N ASP A 230 -17.86 25.48 -12.98
CA ASP A 230 -18.57 24.68 -13.98
C ASP A 230 -17.61 23.84 -14.85
N GLN A 231 -16.50 24.43 -15.31
CA GLN A 231 -15.50 23.80 -16.18
C GLN A 231 -14.17 23.42 -15.50
N ASN A 232 -13.92 23.86 -14.27
CA ASN A 232 -12.71 23.53 -13.52
C ASN A 232 -12.96 23.50 -12.00
N TYR A 233 -12.01 22.98 -11.25
CA TYR A 233 -12.06 22.97 -9.79
C TYR A 233 -10.64 23.08 -9.21
N LEU A 234 -10.54 23.55 -7.97
CA LEU A 234 -9.29 23.59 -7.20
C LEU A 234 -9.33 22.46 -6.18
N ALA A 235 -8.46 21.48 -6.35
CA ALA A 235 -8.21 20.44 -5.37
C ALA A 235 -6.97 20.78 -4.54
N GLU A 236 -7.05 20.54 -3.25
CA GLU A 236 -5.90 20.35 -2.37
C GLU A 236 -5.60 18.86 -2.27
N VAL A 237 -4.32 18.51 -2.26
CA VAL A 237 -3.83 17.16 -1.98
C VAL A 237 -2.93 17.23 -0.75
N THR A 238 -3.37 16.55 0.31
CA THR A 238 -2.67 16.51 1.60
C THR A 238 -2.21 15.08 1.86
N MET A 239 -0.90 14.86 1.84
CA MET A 239 -0.26 13.58 2.14
C MET A 239 0.24 13.58 3.58
N GLU A 240 -0.23 12.65 4.40
CA GLU A 240 0.18 12.50 5.80
C GLU A 240 0.84 11.13 6.04
N ASN A 241 2.00 11.15 6.67
CA ASN A 241 2.68 9.95 7.16
C ASN A 241 2.20 9.64 8.59
N HIS A 242 1.71 8.43 8.81
CA HIS A 242 1.30 7.94 10.13
C HIS A 242 2.17 6.78 10.63
N ASN A 243 3.05 6.24 9.79
CA ASN A 243 4.00 5.22 10.24
C ASN A 243 4.99 5.83 11.26
N PRO A 244 5.13 5.27 12.47
CA PRO A 244 5.95 5.85 13.54
C PRO A 244 7.46 5.73 13.31
N LEU A 245 7.89 5.03 12.25
CA LEU A 245 9.29 4.79 11.90
C LEU A 245 9.59 4.90 10.40
N GLY A 246 8.61 5.19 9.55
CA GLY A 246 8.78 5.39 8.11
C GLY A 246 9.01 6.86 7.74
N ARG A 247 9.65 7.10 6.60
CA ARG A 247 9.74 8.43 5.95
C ARG A 247 9.59 8.26 4.45
N LEU A 248 9.25 9.35 3.76
CA LEU A 248 9.44 9.50 2.32
C LEU A 248 10.46 10.62 2.08
N ASP A 249 11.30 10.45 1.07
CA ASP A 249 12.29 11.42 0.59
C ASP A 249 12.17 11.52 -0.93
N HIS A 250 12.17 12.72 -1.49
CA HIS A 250 11.99 12.92 -2.94
C HIS A 250 10.78 12.14 -3.48
N TRP A 251 9.61 12.31 -2.82
CA TRP A 251 8.41 11.60 -3.22
C TRP A 251 8.03 11.89 -4.67
N GLU A 252 7.69 10.83 -5.41
CA GLU A 252 7.07 10.87 -6.74
C GLU A 252 5.64 10.35 -6.61
N LEU A 253 4.67 11.20 -6.92
CA LEU A 253 3.24 10.90 -6.85
C LEU A 253 2.68 10.79 -8.26
N SER A 254 1.89 9.74 -8.52
CA SER A 254 1.18 9.56 -9.79
C SER A 254 -0.21 8.97 -9.57
N PHE A 255 -1.11 9.25 -10.50
CA PHE A 255 -2.49 8.77 -10.54
C PHE A 255 -2.99 8.81 -11.99
N ASP A 256 -4.17 8.25 -12.25
CA ASP A 256 -4.80 8.27 -13.57
C ASP A 256 -6.00 9.20 -13.64
N TRP A 257 -5.99 10.09 -14.64
CA TRP A 257 -7.20 10.75 -15.14
C TRP A 257 -8.08 9.73 -15.89
N MET A 258 -9.39 9.85 -15.68
CA MET A 258 -10.40 8.88 -16.15
C MET A 258 -11.46 9.51 -17.06
N ARG A 259 -11.48 10.84 -17.15
CA ARG A 259 -12.41 11.65 -17.95
C ARG A 259 -11.65 12.71 -18.75
N GLU A 260 -10.43 12.38 -19.16
CA GLU A 260 -9.52 13.24 -19.94
C GLU A 260 -9.25 14.62 -19.30
N GLU A 261 -9.37 14.70 -17.97
CA GLU A 261 -9.05 15.89 -17.19
C GLU A 261 -7.57 16.28 -17.32
N PHE A 262 -7.24 17.54 -17.04
CA PHE A 262 -5.87 18.03 -17.14
C PHE A 262 -5.51 19.10 -16.11
N ILE A 263 -4.21 19.23 -15.83
CA ILE A 263 -3.69 20.13 -14.80
C ILE A 263 -3.37 21.47 -15.45
N GLN A 264 -4.17 22.50 -15.13
CA GLN A 264 -3.88 23.87 -15.56
C GLN A 264 -2.73 24.45 -14.75
N LYS A 265 -2.89 24.56 -13.41
CA LYS A 265 -1.92 25.23 -12.52
C LYS A 265 -1.74 24.48 -11.20
N MET A 266 -0.59 24.65 -10.55
CA MET A 266 -0.27 24.02 -9.26
C MET A 266 0.49 24.97 -8.34
N GLN A 267 0.38 24.75 -7.03
CA GLN A 267 1.17 25.40 -5.98
C GLN A 267 1.55 24.37 -4.91
N GLY A 268 2.75 24.46 -4.33
CA GLY A 268 3.32 23.49 -3.38
C GLY A 268 4.07 22.32 -4.05
N ALA A 269 3.59 21.85 -5.20
CA ALA A 269 4.19 20.78 -6.00
C ALA A 269 4.13 21.10 -7.51
N TYR A 270 4.82 20.29 -8.32
CA TYR A 270 4.97 20.51 -9.76
C TYR A 270 5.11 19.17 -10.51
N PRO A 271 4.67 19.06 -11.78
CA PRO A 271 4.95 17.85 -12.57
C PRO A 271 6.44 17.79 -12.97
N THR A 272 6.98 16.58 -13.10
CA THR A 272 8.38 16.37 -13.54
C THR A 272 8.60 16.74 -15.01
N VAL A 273 7.53 16.73 -15.81
CA VAL A 273 7.51 17.18 -17.20
C VAL A 273 6.34 18.15 -17.39
N VAL A 274 6.65 19.37 -17.82
CA VAL A 274 5.66 20.36 -18.28
C VAL A 274 5.57 20.25 -19.80
N ASP A 275 4.43 19.75 -20.30
CA ASP A 275 4.15 19.66 -21.73
C ASP A 275 2.64 19.82 -22.02
N ALA A 276 2.31 20.89 -22.73
CA ALA A 276 0.95 21.17 -23.21
C ALA A 276 0.69 20.63 -24.63
N THR A 277 1.68 20.00 -25.29
CA THR A 277 1.57 19.51 -26.67
C THR A 277 0.40 18.54 -26.83
N LYS A 278 0.18 17.63 -25.87
CA LYS A 278 -0.98 16.72 -25.86
C LYS A 278 -2.32 17.44 -25.68
N CYS A 279 -2.34 18.58 -25.01
CA CYS A 279 -3.54 19.42 -24.90
C CYS A 279 -3.88 20.07 -26.26
N ILE A 280 -2.87 20.63 -26.92
CA ILE A 280 -2.98 21.39 -28.16
C ILE A 280 -3.48 20.51 -29.32
N PHE A 281 -2.96 19.28 -29.42
CA PHE A 281 -3.36 18.31 -30.44
C PHE A 281 -4.43 17.31 -29.97
N GLY A 282 -4.93 17.45 -28.74
CA GLY A 282 -5.96 16.61 -28.14
C GLY A 282 -7.39 17.16 -28.29
N PRO A 283 -8.40 16.49 -27.69
CA PRO A 283 -9.76 17.02 -27.60
C PRO A 283 -9.86 18.29 -26.74
N GLN A 284 -8.91 18.52 -25.82
CA GLN A 284 -8.89 19.68 -24.93
C GLN A 284 -8.89 21.01 -25.70
N SER A 285 -8.10 21.16 -26.78
CA SER A 285 -8.04 22.40 -27.57
C SER A 285 -9.32 22.69 -28.37
N GLN A 286 -10.09 21.66 -28.71
CA GLN A 286 -11.38 21.79 -29.42
C GLN A 286 -12.49 22.31 -28.50
N ILE A 287 -12.35 22.08 -27.19
CA ILE A 287 -13.33 22.41 -26.15
C ILE A 287 -12.96 23.73 -25.46
N TYR A 288 -11.68 23.93 -25.13
CA TYR A 288 -11.15 25.12 -24.44
C TYR A 288 -10.59 26.16 -25.43
N THR A 289 -11.43 26.60 -26.38
CA THR A 289 -11.04 27.51 -27.48
C THR A 289 -10.57 28.90 -27.04
N GLY A 290 -10.87 29.31 -25.80
CA GLY A 290 -10.43 30.57 -25.19
C GLY A 290 -9.32 30.43 -24.14
N LEU A 291 -8.71 29.26 -24.00
CA LEU A 291 -7.60 29.00 -23.08
C LEU A 291 -6.26 29.17 -23.80
N ASP A 292 -5.33 29.91 -23.19
CA ASP A 292 -3.92 29.85 -23.62
C ASP A 292 -3.29 28.57 -23.06
N PHE A 293 -2.85 27.68 -23.95
CA PHE A 293 -2.21 26.42 -23.58
C PHE A 293 -0.78 26.58 -23.08
N ALA A 294 -0.16 27.75 -23.20
CA ALA A 294 1.07 28.08 -22.47
C ALA A 294 0.84 28.19 -20.95
N ASP A 295 -0.41 28.37 -20.53
CA ASP A 295 -0.85 28.54 -19.13
C ASP A 295 -1.28 27.19 -18.48
N VAL A 296 -0.97 26.07 -19.15
CA VAL A 296 -1.32 24.68 -18.79
C VAL A 296 -0.06 23.86 -18.51
N LEU A 297 -0.03 23.16 -17.36
CA LEU A 297 1.14 22.38 -16.96
C LEU A 297 1.24 21.02 -17.66
N THR A 298 0.16 20.24 -17.72
CA THR A 298 0.18 18.93 -18.39
C THR A 298 -1.21 18.38 -18.71
N CYS A 299 -1.34 17.74 -19.88
CA CYS A 299 -2.44 16.84 -20.24
C CYS A 299 -1.99 15.37 -20.36
N GLU A 300 -0.93 14.97 -19.64
CA GLU A 300 -0.64 13.55 -19.46
C GLU A 300 -1.76 12.89 -18.65
N ARG A 301 -2.28 11.76 -19.14
CA ARG A 301 -3.29 10.96 -18.42
C ARG A 301 -2.77 10.45 -17.08
N ARG A 302 -1.46 10.17 -17.02
CA ARG A 302 -0.73 9.70 -15.83
C ARG A 302 0.44 10.65 -15.54
N PRO A 303 0.20 11.82 -14.92
CA PRO A 303 1.26 12.74 -14.56
C PRO A 303 2.12 12.16 -13.43
N ILE A 304 3.40 12.55 -13.39
CA ILE A 304 4.28 12.34 -12.22
C ILE A 304 4.50 13.71 -11.60
N ILE A 305 4.14 13.84 -10.33
CA ILE A 305 4.20 15.07 -9.52
C ILE A 305 5.27 14.89 -8.45
N VAL A 306 6.04 15.96 -8.21
CA VAL A 306 7.06 16.05 -7.15
C VAL A 306 6.87 17.34 -6.35
N ASP A 307 7.31 17.32 -5.10
CA ASP A 307 7.40 18.50 -4.23
C ASP A 307 8.37 19.55 -4.79
N LEU A 308 8.20 20.80 -4.38
CA LEU A 308 9.12 21.88 -4.72
C LEU A 308 10.35 21.92 -3.79
N PRO A 309 11.47 22.51 -4.23
CA PRO A 309 12.65 22.65 -3.40
C PRO A 309 12.49 23.74 -2.32
N PRO A 310 13.27 23.70 -1.22
CA PRO A 310 13.25 24.74 -0.18
C PRO A 310 13.47 26.17 -0.69
N THR A 311 14.21 26.34 -1.78
CA THR A 311 14.42 27.63 -2.46
C THR A 311 13.15 28.21 -3.11
N LYS A 312 12.07 27.43 -3.18
CA LYS A 312 10.75 27.82 -3.71
C LYS A 312 9.67 27.96 -2.65
N ALA A 313 9.94 27.67 -1.37
CA ALA A 313 8.94 27.78 -0.30
C ALA A 313 8.29 29.19 -0.22
N GLU A 314 9.08 30.25 -0.38
CA GLU A 314 8.63 31.65 -0.36
C GLU A 314 8.18 32.21 -1.72
N ASP A 315 8.14 31.39 -2.77
CA ASP A 315 7.72 31.82 -4.10
C ASP A 315 6.22 32.17 -4.10
N PRO A 316 5.81 33.40 -4.47
CA PRO A 316 4.41 33.83 -4.38
C PRO A 316 3.49 33.22 -5.45
N VAL A 317 4.04 32.52 -6.46
CA VAL A 317 3.29 31.86 -7.53
C VAL A 317 3.28 30.35 -7.35
N LEU A 318 4.42 29.75 -7.01
CA LEU A 318 4.57 28.30 -6.89
C LEU A 318 4.58 27.79 -5.44
N GLY A 319 5.04 28.59 -4.48
CA GLY A 319 5.21 28.19 -3.08
C GLY A 319 4.04 28.61 -2.18
N LYS A 320 4.37 28.97 -0.93
CA LYS A 320 3.46 29.48 0.10
C LYS A 320 2.27 28.56 0.47
N ILE A 321 2.41 27.26 0.21
CA ILE A 321 1.54 26.23 0.75
C ILE A 321 2.16 25.70 2.05
N PRO A 322 1.40 25.58 3.16
CA PRO A 322 1.92 25.00 4.40
C PRO A 322 2.41 23.56 4.15
N SER A 323 3.47 23.15 4.83
CA SER A 323 4.03 21.79 4.73
C SER A 323 4.59 21.36 3.36
N CYS A 324 4.55 22.21 2.32
CA CYS A 324 5.63 22.28 1.33
C CYS A 324 6.86 22.98 1.96
N CYS A 325 7.98 23.20 1.31
CA CYS A 325 8.44 22.74 0.01
C CYS A 325 9.84 22.15 0.28
N ARG A 326 9.96 20.83 0.39
CA ARG A 326 11.05 20.15 1.13
C ARG A 326 11.75 19.05 0.32
N ASN A 327 11.87 19.20 -1.01
CA ASN A 327 12.39 18.14 -1.89
C ASN A 327 11.70 16.78 -1.66
N GLY A 328 10.42 16.77 -1.30
CA GLY A 328 9.63 15.56 -1.11
C GLY A 328 9.89 14.83 0.21
N THR A 329 10.41 15.54 1.22
CA THR A 329 10.69 14.96 2.54
C THR A 329 9.43 14.96 3.42
N ILE A 330 8.95 13.78 3.82
CA ILE A 330 7.87 13.57 4.81
C ILE A 330 8.41 12.68 5.94
N LEU A 331 8.60 13.26 7.13
CA LEU A 331 9.17 12.58 8.30
C LEU A 331 8.10 11.80 9.09
N PRO A 332 8.46 10.87 9.98
CA PRO A 332 7.48 10.26 10.89
C PRO A 332 7.03 11.26 11.96
N ARG A 333 5.75 11.17 12.38
CA ARG A 333 5.17 12.00 13.45
C ARG A 333 5.91 11.90 14.80
N THR A 334 6.65 10.82 15.01
CA THR A 334 7.49 10.57 16.21
C THR A 334 8.74 11.42 16.25
N MET A 335 9.18 11.95 15.10
CA MET A 335 10.35 12.83 14.95
C MET A 335 9.92 14.29 14.94
N ASP A 336 9.11 14.69 13.95
CA ASP A 336 8.63 16.05 13.81
C ASP A 336 7.20 16.06 13.20
N PRO A 337 6.16 16.26 14.02
CA PRO A 337 4.79 16.40 13.56
C PRO A 337 4.59 17.50 12.50
N SER A 338 5.37 18.58 12.51
CA SER A 338 5.26 19.67 11.52
C SER A 338 5.82 19.30 10.15
N LYS A 339 6.74 18.33 10.09
CA LYS A 339 7.30 17.74 8.86
C LYS A 339 6.64 16.41 8.46
N SER A 340 5.60 15.97 9.17
CA SER A 340 4.90 14.69 8.93
C SER A 340 3.82 14.71 7.84
N ALA A 341 3.60 15.87 7.22
CA ALA A 341 2.69 16.04 6.09
C ALA A 341 3.37 16.80 4.94
N SER A 342 2.87 16.63 3.72
CA SER A 342 3.18 17.44 2.55
C SER A 342 1.88 17.81 1.83
N ILE A 343 1.74 19.07 1.44
CA ILE A 343 0.48 19.61 0.89
C ILE A 343 0.79 20.37 -0.40
N PHE A 344 -0.07 20.19 -1.39
CA PHE A 344 -0.08 20.99 -2.61
C PHE A 344 -1.50 21.23 -3.10
N THR A 345 -1.69 22.18 -4.02
CA THR A 345 -2.96 22.41 -4.71
C THR A 345 -2.80 22.28 -6.22
N MET A 346 -3.86 21.85 -6.89
CA MET A 346 -3.94 21.81 -8.35
C MET A 346 -5.29 22.30 -8.86
N GLN A 347 -5.25 23.16 -9.88
CA GLN A 347 -6.41 23.59 -10.65
C GLN A 347 -6.62 22.60 -11.80
N VAL A 348 -7.68 21.80 -11.69
CA VAL A 348 -8.02 20.73 -12.62
C VAL A 348 -9.08 21.21 -13.59
N ALA A 349 -8.81 21.17 -14.88
CA ALA A 349 -9.80 21.36 -15.94
C ALA A 349 -10.53 20.05 -16.23
N LYS A 350 -11.83 20.17 -16.46
CA LYS A 350 -12.77 19.05 -16.64
C LYS A 350 -13.00 18.81 -18.13
N MET A 351 -13.72 17.75 -18.48
CA MET A 351 -14.22 17.54 -19.84
C MET A 351 -15.74 17.31 -19.82
N PRO A 352 -16.45 17.52 -20.94
CA PRO A 352 -17.82 17.06 -21.09
C PRO A 352 -17.91 15.53 -20.88
N PRO A 353 -18.97 15.00 -20.23
CA PRO A 353 -20.21 15.69 -19.87
C PRO A 353 -20.16 16.48 -18.55
N ASP A 354 -19.05 16.44 -17.80
CA ASP A 354 -18.98 16.87 -16.39
C ASP A 354 -18.89 18.40 -16.18
N PHE A 355 -19.45 19.22 -17.07
CA PHE A 355 -19.49 20.68 -16.99
C PHE A 355 -20.55 21.21 -16.00
N ASN A 356 -20.57 20.65 -14.78
CA ASN A 356 -21.43 21.00 -13.66
C ASN A 356 -20.64 20.99 -12.35
N ARG A 357 -20.81 21.98 -11.47
CA ARG A 357 -20.09 22.15 -10.19
C ARG A 357 -20.19 20.94 -9.25
N SER A 358 -21.29 20.18 -9.32
CA SER A 358 -21.48 18.98 -8.50
C SER A 358 -20.89 17.70 -9.10
N ALA A 359 -20.58 17.70 -10.40
CA ALA A 359 -19.94 16.56 -11.08
C ALA A 359 -18.44 16.56 -10.76
N LEU A 360 -18.06 15.95 -9.64
CA LEU A 360 -16.69 15.88 -9.15
C LEU A 360 -16.27 14.41 -9.02
N SER A 361 -15.26 14.01 -9.78
CA SER A 361 -14.62 12.69 -9.70
C SER A 361 -13.17 12.84 -9.25
N PRO A 362 -12.63 11.96 -8.40
CA PRO A 362 -11.21 11.93 -8.09
C PRO A 362 -10.43 11.14 -9.15
N PRO A 363 -9.12 11.42 -9.33
CA PRO A 363 -8.20 10.52 -10.04
C PRO A 363 -8.24 9.11 -9.46
N GLN A 364 -7.88 8.11 -10.25
CA GLN A 364 -7.81 6.71 -9.84
C GLN A 364 -6.38 6.21 -9.80
N ASN A 365 -6.18 4.94 -9.39
CA ASN A 365 -4.92 4.21 -9.58
C ASN A 365 -3.69 4.92 -8.98
N TRP A 366 -3.87 5.51 -7.79
CA TRP A 366 -2.84 6.26 -7.08
C TRP A 366 -1.62 5.40 -6.78
N ARG A 367 -0.42 5.98 -6.97
CA ARG A 367 0.87 5.33 -6.72
C ARG A 367 1.83 6.40 -6.19
N ILE A 368 2.53 6.08 -5.11
CA ILE A 368 3.59 6.94 -4.55
C ILE A 368 4.88 6.13 -4.42
N LYS A 369 6.00 6.79 -4.68
CA LYS A 369 7.36 6.27 -4.51
C LYS A 369 8.24 7.31 -3.82
N GLY A 370 9.41 6.90 -3.37
CA GLY A 370 10.44 7.80 -2.83
C GLY A 370 11.84 7.21 -2.94
N THR A 371 12.85 8.04 -2.76
CA THR A 371 14.26 7.67 -2.93
C THR A 371 14.79 6.99 -1.68
N LEU A 372 15.17 5.71 -1.80
CA LEU A 372 15.63 4.85 -0.69
C LEU A 372 14.56 4.61 0.40
N ASN A 373 13.29 4.73 0.05
CA ASN A 373 12.15 4.40 0.91
C ASN A 373 11.54 3.04 0.51
N PRO A 374 10.65 2.43 1.32
CA PRO A 374 9.98 1.18 0.95
C PRO A 374 8.92 1.39 -0.14
N ASP A 375 8.59 0.32 -0.87
CA ASP A 375 7.46 0.31 -1.83
C ASP A 375 6.11 0.46 -1.10
N TYR A 376 5.21 1.28 -1.67
CA TYR A 376 3.85 1.50 -1.20
C TYR A 376 2.81 0.95 -2.18
N SER A 377 1.76 0.31 -1.66
CA SER A 377 0.54 -0.01 -2.40
C SER A 377 -0.62 0.82 -1.88
N CYS A 378 -1.25 1.59 -2.77
CA CYS A 378 -2.41 2.42 -2.45
C CYS A 378 -3.71 1.77 -2.93
N GLY A 379 -4.78 1.95 -2.14
CA GLY A 379 -6.14 1.61 -2.54
C GLY A 379 -6.82 2.67 -3.41
N PRO A 380 -8.06 2.42 -3.86
CA PRO A 380 -8.87 3.42 -4.56
C PRO A 380 -9.33 4.54 -3.61
N PRO A 381 -9.67 5.74 -4.14
CA PRO A 381 -10.09 6.90 -3.35
C PRO A 381 -11.47 6.69 -2.68
N VAL A 382 -11.48 6.61 -1.35
CA VAL A 382 -12.66 6.37 -0.50
C VAL A 382 -13.41 7.67 -0.22
N ARG A 383 -14.73 7.70 -0.34
CA ARG A 383 -15.58 8.88 -0.14
C ARG A 383 -15.87 9.15 1.34
N VAL A 384 -15.05 10.02 1.93
CA VAL A 384 -15.08 10.36 3.36
C VAL A 384 -15.79 11.70 3.65
N SER A 385 -16.00 11.99 4.93
CA SER A 385 -16.59 13.25 5.39
C SER A 385 -15.72 14.47 5.01
N PRO A 386 -16.33 15.61 4.60
CA PRO A 386 -15.62 16.82 4.20
C PRO A 386 -14.59 17.30 5.22
N THR A 387 -13.37 17.57 4.76
CA THR A 387 -12.31 18.18 5.58
C THR A 387 -12.71 19.58 6.03
N LEU A 388 -12.34 19.91 7.28
CA LEU A 388 -12.61 21.19 7.93
C LEU A 388 -11.33 22.03 7.99
N TYR A 389 -11.33 23.15 7.28
CA TYR A 389 -10.24 24.10 7.20
C TYR A 389 -10.50 25.31 8.12
N PRO A 390 -9.51 25.81 8.88
CA PRO A 390 -9.67 27.08 9.59
C PRO A 390 -9.86 28.24 8.61
N ASP A 391 -10.65 29.26 8.95
CA ASP A 391 -10.83 30.41 8.05
C ASP A 391 -9.51 31.22 7.91
N PRO A 392 -9.00 31.45 6.68
CA PRO A 392 -7.87 32.35 6.44
C PRO A 392 -8.03 33.77 6.99
N SER A 393 -9.26 34.22 7.31
CA SER A 393 -9.49 35.50 7.98
C SER A 393 -9.28 35.48 9.51
N GLY A 394 -8.90 34.35 10.09
CA GLY A 394 -8.74 34.18 11.55
C GLY A 394 -10.05 34.16 12.34
N MET A 395 -11.21 34.01 11.68
CA MET A 395 -12.49 33.81 12.38
C MET A 395 -12.58 32.39 12.97
N PRO A 396 -13.27 32.19 14.12
CA PRO A 396 -13.45 30.89 14.76
C PRO A 396 -14.53 30.05 14.06
N THR A 397 -14.40 29.91 12.74
CA THR A 397 -15.33 29.23 11.84
C THR A 397 -14.55 28.38 10.86
N ASN A 398 -14.92 27.11 10.70
CA ASN A 398 -14.26 26.24 9.73
C ASN A 398 -15.00 26.25 8.39
N LYS A 399 -14.24 26.29 7.29
CA LYS A 399 -14.73 26.08 5.93
C LYS A 399 -14.64 24.60 5.57
N THR A 400 -15.69 24.04 5.00
CA THR A 400 -15.73 22.67 4.50
C THR A 400 -15.15 22.59 3.08
N SER A 401 -14.53 21.47 2.72
CA SER A 401 -14.42 21.07 1.31
C SER A 401 -15.81 20.86 0.70
N PHE A 402 -15.94 21.02 -0.62
CA PHE A 402 -17.15 20.61 -1.35
C PHE A 402 -17.22 19.08 -1.52
N ALA A 403 -16.05 18.44 -1.50
CA ALA A 403 -15.87 17.03 -1.73
C ALA A 403 -14.52 16.60 -1.16
N SER A 404 -14.50 15.46 -0.48
CA SER A 404 -13.30 14.83 0.09
C SER A 404 -13.24 13.37 -0.33
N TRP A 405 -12.04 12.89 -0.64
CA TRP A 405 -11.73 11.47 -0.75
C TRP A 405 -10.43 11.16 -0.02
N GLN A 406 -10.34 9.95 0.55
CA GLN A 406 -9.14 9.45 1.21
C GLN A 406 -8.59 8.25 0.44
N ILE A 407 -7.33 8.33 0.04
CA ILE A 407 -6.55 7.22 -0.47
C ILE A 407 -5.71 6.71 0.71
N VAL A 408 -5.72 5.40 0.92
CA VAL A 408 -4.90 4.72 1.93
C VAL A 408 -3.75 3.99 1.22
N CYS A 409 -2.51 4.27 1.62
CA CYS A 409 -1.30 3.65 1.10
C CYS A 409 -0.55 2.93 2.23
N ASN A 410 -0.29 1.64 2.04
CA ASN A 410 0.42 0.80 3.03
C ASN A 410 1.73 0.27 2.45
N ILE A 411 2.71 0.03 3.32
CA ILE A 411 4.03 -0.47 2.95
C ILE A 411 3.95 -1.94 2.52
N THR A 412 4.48 -2.26 1.34
CA THR A 412 4.52 -3.62 0.81
C THR A 412 5.93 -4.19 0.84
N HIS A 413 6.28 -4.86 1.94
CA HIS A 413 7.55 -5.58 2.04
C HIS A 413 7.58 -6.82 1.11
N ALA A 414 8.25 -6.70 -0.02
CA ALA A 414 8.59 -7.86 -0.83
C ALA A 414 9.63 -8.73 -0.10
N LYS A 415 9.37 -10.05 0.02
CA LYS A 415 10.29 -11.02 0.67
C LYS A 415 11.67 -11.15 0.01
N THR A 416 11.89 -10.45 -1.09
CA THR A 416 13.11 -10.44 -1.90
C THR A 416 13.72 -9.05 -2.06
N GLU A 417 13.21 -8.03 -1.36
CA GLU A 417 13.79 -6.68 -1.38
C GLU A 417 15.19 -6.71 -0.74
N THR A 418 16.19 -6.17 -1.44
CA THR A 418 17.54 -6.02 -0.90
C THR A 418 17.58 -4.82 0.04
N PRO A 419 17.96 -4.98 1.33
CA PRO A 419 18.03 -3.85 2.25
C PRO A 419 19.03 -2.81 1.74
N LYS A 420 18.79 -1.53 2.03
CA LYS A 420 19.63 -0.41 1.58
C LYS A 420 20.76 -0.06 2.55
N CYS A 421 20.78 -0.67 3.74
CA CYS A 421 21.77 -0.46 4.79
C CYS A 421 22.18 -1.76 5.51
N CYS A 422 23.32 -1.74 6.20
CA CYS A 422 23.83 -2.89 6.96
C CYS A 422 24.53 -2.50 8.27
N VAL A 423 24.65 -3.46 9.18
CA VAL A 423 25.29 -3.29 10.48
C VAL A 423 26.56 -4.15 10.57
N SER A 424 27.54 -3.68 11.34
CA SER A 424 28.76 -4.37 11.71
C SER A 424 28.92 -4.37 13.23
N TYR A 425 29.50 -5.43 13.79
CA TYR A 425 29.67 -5.61 15.24
C TYR A 425 31.13 -5.59 15.67
N SER A 426 31.40 -4.88 16.77
CA SER A 426 32.70 -4.87 17.43
C SER A 426 32.54 -4.77 18.96
N ALA A 427 33.60 -5.04 19.71
CA ALA A 427 33.56 -4.96 21.18
C ALA A 427 34.96 -4.76 21.77
N PHE A 428 35.07 -4.14 22.95
CA PHE A 428 36.33 -3.88 23.65
C PHE A 428 37.17 -5.15 23.96
N PHE A 429 36.54 -6.34 23.92
CA PHE A 429 37.17 -7.63 24.19
C PHE A 429 37.53 -8.44 22.92
N ASN A 430 37.40 -7.85 21.73
CA ASN A 430 37.79 -8.45 20.46
C ASN A 430 38.57 -7.43 19.62
N ASP A 431 39.72 -7.83 19.08
CA ASP A 431 40.60 -6.97 18.29
C ASP A 431 40.18 -6.83 16.82
N SER A 432 39.11 -7.51 16.42
CA SER A 432 38.56 -7.53 15.07
C SER A 432 37.08 -7.20 15.03
N ILE A 433 36.63 -6.71 13.87
CA ILE A 433 35.24 -6.35 13.60
C ILE A 433 34.62 -7.43 12.72
N ILE A 434 33.37 -7.77 13.04
CA ILE A 434 32.47 -8.54 12.19
C ILE A 434 31.81 -7.52 11.25
N PRO A 435 32.18 -7.45 9.97
CA PRO A 435 31.55 -6.53 9.02
C PRO A 435 30.12 -6.99 8.70
N CYS A 436 29.45 -6.21 7.85
CA CYS A 436 28.21 -6.64 7.21
C CYS A 436 28.38 -7.97 6.45
N ASN A 437 27.28 -8.70 6.25
CA ASN A 437 27.28 -9.92 5.44
C ASN A 437 27.62 -9.60 3.97
N THR A 438 28.27 -10.54 3.30
CA THR A 438 28.58 -10.47 1.87
C THR A 438 27.32 -10.34 1.03
N CYS A 439 27.32 -9.40 0.08
CA CYS A 439 26.18 -9.03 -0.76
C CYS A 439 24.93 -8.55 0.03
N ALA A 440 25.10 -7.98 1.22
CA ALA A 440 24.00 -7.48 2.07
C ALA A 440 22.99 -6.60 1.32
N CYS A 441 23.48 -5.61 0.58
CA CYS A 441 22.66 -4.72 -0.25
C CYS A 441 22.67 -5.14 -1.74
N GLY A 442 22.78 -6.45 -1.99
CA GLY A 442 22.84 -7.05 -3.31
C GLY A 442 24.25 -7.19 -3.89
N CYS A 443 24.37 -7.87 -5.04
CA CYS A 443 25.62 -8.03 -5.78
C CYS A 443 25.37 -8.06 -7.29
N VAL A 444 26.03 -7.15 -8.00
CA VAL A 444 26.05 -7.03 -9.48
C VAL A 444 26.46 -8.35 -10.12
N SER A 445 25.96 -8.66 -11.33
CA SER A 445 26.26 -9.95 -12.01
C SER A 445 27.74 -10.12 -12.37
N GLU A 446 28.46 -9.01 -12.59
CA GLU A 446 29.86 -9.01 -13.01
C GLU A 446 30.82 -9.30 -11.85
N THR A 447 30.60 -8.72 -10.66
CA THR A 447 31.45 -8.95 -9.48
C THR A 447 31.41 -10.40 -9.00
N ARG A 448 30.30 -11.13 -9.25
CA ARG A 448 30.19 -12.59 -9.02
C ARG A 448 31.21 -13.44 -9.81
N ARG A 449 31.96 -12.84 -10.75
CA ARG A 449 33.06 -13.50 -11.48
C ARG A 449 34.43 -13.34 -10.82
N THR A 450 34.60 -12.35 -9.94
CA THR A 450 35.86 -12.06 -9.24
C THR A 450 35.79 -12.34 -7.73
N CYS A 451 34.61 -12.28 -7.13
CA CYS A 451 34.36 -12.57 -5.73
C CYS A 451 33.21 -13.58 -5.54
N SER A 452 33.22 -14.29 -4.41
CA SER A 452 32.16 -15.21 -4.01
C SER A 452 31.02 -14.47 -3.32
N ALA A 453 29.82 -14.56 -3.87
CA ALA A 453 28.58 -14.08 -3.25
C ALA A 453 28.02 -15.04 -2.17
N LYS A 454 28.71 -16.15 -1.86
CA LYS A 454 28.28 -17.17 -0.88
C LYS A 454 29.26 -17.38 0.28
N THR A 455 30.49 -16.89 0.16
CA THR A 455 31.50 -16.99 1.22
C THR A 455 31.17 -15.96 2.30
N PRO A 456 31.13 -16.33 3.59
CA PRO A 456 30.95 -15.36 4.67
C PRO A 456 32.01 -14.25 4.65
N SER A 457 31.62 -13.06 5.10
CA SER A 457 32.52 -11.91 5.16
C SER A 457 33.64 -12.13 6.17
N LEU A 458 34.85 -11.67 5.83
CA LEU A 458 36.05 -11.87 6.65
C LEU A 458 36.13 -10.85 7.79
N LEU A 459 36.75 -11.26 8.91
CA LEU A 459 37.00 -10.36 10.03
C LEU A 459 38.07 -9.32 9.66
N ILE A 460 37.74 -8.04 9.88
CA ILE A 460 38.56 -6.88 9.49
C ILE A 460 39.15 -6.17 10.73
N PRO A 461 40.27 -5.42 10.59
CA PRO A 461 40.75 -4.53 11.65
C PRO A 461 39.82 -3.32 11.80
N PRO A 462 39.75 -2.65 12.97
CA PRO A 462 38.85 -1.53 13.20
C PRO A 462 38.98 -0.37 12.21
N ASP A 463 40.20 -0.02 11.81
CA ASP A 463 40.48 1.10 10.90
C ASP A 463 39.91 0.86 9.48
N ALA A 464 39.65 -0.39 9.10
CA ALA A 464 39.07 -0.72 7.80
C ALA A 464 37.61 -0.23 7.64
N LEU A 465 36.91 0.10 8.74
CA LEU A 465 35.61 0.77 8.66
C LEU A 465 35.68 2.20 8.12
N LEU A 466 36.86 2.84 8.12
CA LEU A 466 37.02 4.23 7.68
C LEU A 466 37.45 4.36 6.20
N VAL A 467 37.63 3.24 5.48
CA VAL A 467 37.99 3.23 4.06
C VAL A 467 36.91 2.56 3.20
N PRO A 468 36.76 2.95 1.91
CA PRO A 468 35.81 2.32 0.98
C PRO A 468 36.18 0.86 0.69
N PHE A 469 35.20 0.07 0.24
CA PHE A 469 35.28 -1.40 0.22
C PHE A 469 36.46 -1.94 -0.59
N GLU A 470 36.77 -1.31 -1.72
CA GLU A 470 37.89 -1.64 -2.61
C GLU A 470 39.21 -1.69 -1.81
N ASN A 471 39.41 -0.67 -0.98
CA ASN A 471 40.60 -0.49 -0.15
C ASN A 471 40.54 -1.31 1.16
N ARG A 472 39.36 -1.78 1.61
CA ARG A 472 39.26 -2.75 2.74
C ARG A 472 39.96 -4.07 2.41
N THR A 473 40.02 -4.46 1.14
CA THR A 473 40.58 -5.75 0.70
C THR A 473 42.04 -5.92 1.12
N SER A 474 42.89 -4.91 0.91
CA SER A 474 44.33 -4.98 1.25
C SER A 474 44.56 -5.05 2.76
N LEU A 475 43.86 -4.23 3.54
CA LEU A 475 43.86 -4.27 5.00
C LEU A 475 43.38 -5.62 5.55
N THR A 476 42.34 -6.19 4.94
CA THR A 476 41.77 -7.50 5.32
C THR A 476 42.77 -8.63 5.07
N VAL A 477 43.46 -8.63 3.93
CA VAL A 477 44.51 -9.63 3.61
C VAL A 477 45.69 -9.51 4.58
N ALA A 478 46.21 -8.30 4.79
CA ALA A 478 47.31 -8.06 5.73
C ALA A 478 46.96 -8.47 7.17
N TRP A 479 45.78 -8.10 7.65
CA TRP A 479 45.30 -8.45 8.98
C TRP A 479 45.12 -9.97 9.16
N ASN A 480 44.51 -10.66 8.20
CA ASN A 480 44.30 -12.10 8.31
C ASN A 480 45.63 -12.88 8.20
N ALA A 481 46.62 -12.39 7.45
CA ALA A 481 47.99 -12.93 7.49
C ALA A 481 48.65 -12.76 8.87
N LEU A 482 48.56 -11.57 9.46
CA LEU A 482 49.07 -11.27 10.82
C LEU A 482 48.37 -12.07 11.93
N LYS A 483 47.10 -12.48 11.71
CA LYS A 483 46.32 -13.33 12.63
C LYS A 483 46.35 -14.82 12.26
N HIS A 484 47.19 -15.22 11.29
CA HIS A 484 47.32 -16.58 10.78
C HIS A 484 45.99 -17.26 10.38
N LYS A 485 45.05 -16.47 9.85
CA LYS A 485 43.74 -16.92 9.37
C LYS A 485 43.80 -17.29 7.89
N THR A 486 43.18 -18.40 7.51
CA THR A 486 43.09 -18.84 6.12
C THR A 486 42.18 -17.93 5.30
N ILE A 487 42.69 -17.40 4.19
CA ILE A 487 41.95 -16.51 3.30
C ILE A 487 41.29 -17.35 2.19
N PRO A 488 39.96 -17.26 1.97
CA PRO A 488 39.26 -17.98 0.90
C PRO A 488 39.61 -17.41 -0.49
N ASN A 489 39.61 -18.29 -1.49
CA ASN A 489 39.80 -17.94 -2.89
C ASN A 489 38.68 -18.60 -3.74
N PRO A 490 37.82 -17.83 -4.45
CA PRO A 490 37.78 -16.37 -4.48
C PRO A 490 37.35 -15.75 -3.14
N MET A 491 37.80 -14.51 -2.92
CA MET A 491 37.44 -13.68 -1.76
C MET A 491 35.92 -13.46 -1.67
N PRO A 492 35.34 -13.24 -0.48
CA PRO A 492 33.96 -12.78 -0.36
C PRO A 492 33.71 -11.47 -1.10
N CYS A 493 32.52 -11.29 -1.68
CA CYS A 493 32.09 -9.99 -2.19
C CYS A 493 31.80 -9.00 -1.05
N GLY A 494 31.81 -7.71 -1.38
CA GLY A 494 31.43 -6.64 -0.46
C GLY A 494 29.95 -6.63 -0.09
N ASP A 495 29.62 -5.81 0.88
CA ASP A 495 28.24 -5.54 1.31
C ASP A 495 27.46 -4.71 0.27
N ASN A 496 28.16 -3.83 -0.46
CA ASN A 496 27.65 -2.88 -1.46
C ASN A 496 26.59 -1.91 -0.88
N CYS A 497 26.67 -1.61 0.41
CA CYS A 497 25.66 -0.82 1.13
C CYS A 497 26.00 0.67 1.15
N GLY A 498 25.07 1.51 0.68
CA GLY A 498 25.20 2.97 0.72
C GLY A 498 25.24 3.53 2.15
N VAL A 499 24.68 2.83 3.13
CA VAL A 499 24.82 3.17 4.56
C VAL A 499 25.29 1.95 5.35
N SER A 500 26.36 2.12 6.12
CA SER A 500 26.90 1.10 7.03
C SER A 500 26.97 1.64 8.45
N ILE A 501 26.53 0.84 9.43
CA ILE A 501 26.51 1.23 10.84
C ILE A 501 27.46 0.30 11.62
N ASN A 502 28.29 0.84 12.51
CA ASN A 502 29.01 0.03 13.49
C ASN A 502 28.36 0.15 14.87
N TRP A 503 28.06 -1.00 15.48
CA TRP A 503 27.66 -1.13 16.87
C TRP A 503 28.82 -1.74 17.66
N HIS A 504 29.43 -0.93 18.52
CA HIS A 504 30.61 -1.26 19.30
C HIS A 504 30.28 -1.34 20.80
N ILE A 505 30.40 -2.51 21.44
CA ILE A 505 30.34 -2.57 22.91
C ILE A 505 31.63 -1.95 23.46
N ALA A 506 31.52 -0.75 24.03
CA ALA A 506 32.65 0.11 24.38
C ALA A 506 33.17 -0.15 25.80
N THR A 507 32.27 -0.37 26.77
CA THR A 507 32.64 -0.79 28.13
C THR A 507 31.57 -1.70 28.73
N ASP A 508 31.96 -2.63 29.60
CA ASP A 508 31.07 -3.35 30.50
C ASP A 508 31.62 -3.26 31.94
N TYR A 509 30.81 -2.80 32.89
CA TYR A 509 31.24 -2.58 34.28
C TYR A 509 30.16 -2.99 35.29
N ARG A 510 30.41 -2.77 36.59
CA ARG A 510 29.53 -3.29 37.66
C ARG A 510 28.16 -2.57 37.74
N GLY A 511 28.12 -1.28 37.44
CA GLY A 511 26.90 -0.46 37.55
C GLY A 511 26.13 -0.30 36.23
N GLY A 512 26.76 -0.59 35.10
CA GLY A 512 26.25 -0.28 33.77
C GLY A 512 27.17 -0.80 32.67
N TRP A 513 26.89 -0.40 31.44
CA TRP A 513 27.68 -0.67 30.24
C TRP A 513 27.42 0.42 29.20
N THR A 514 28.29 0.52 28.18
CA THR A 514 28.12 1.49 27.09
C THR A 514 28.32 0.87 25.72
N ALA A 515 27.49 1.28 24.78
CA ALA A 515 27.68 1.02 23.34
C ALA A 515 28.08 2.34 22.65
N ARG A 516 29.08 2.29 21.78
CA ARG A 516 29.32 3.36 20.79
C ARG A 516 28.63 2.95 19.50
N ILE A 517 27.97 3.91 18.87
CA ILE A 517 27.34 3.73 17.57
C ILE A 517 27.91 4.74 16.59
N THR A 518 28.32 4.28 15.41
CA THR A 518 28.86 5.12 14.34
C THR A 518 28.13 4.81 13.04
N ILE A 519 27.55 5.82 12.42
CA ILE A 519 26.80 5.75 11.16
C ILE A 519 27.70 6.31 10.07
N PHE A 520 27.88 5.58 8.98
CA PHE A 520 28.66 5.98 7.81
C PHE A 520 27.79 6.02 6.56
N ASN A 521 27.84 7.13 5.83
CA ASN A 521 27.22 7.30 4.51
C ASN A 521 28.30 7.16 3.42
N TRP A 522 28.17 6.11 2.62
CA TRP A 522 28.94 5.79 1.41
C TRP A 522 28.15 6.11 0.12
N GLY A 523 26.99 6.75 0.27
CA GLY A 523 26.17 7.25 -0.83
C GLY A 523 26.58 8.64 -1.28
N GLU A 524 26.13 9.00 -2.49
CA GLU A 524 26.39 10.28 -3.16
C GLU A 524 25.43 11.40 -2.71
N ILE A 525 24.48 11.09 -1.81
CA ILE A 525 23.38 11.97 -1.37
C ILE A 525 23.55 12.29 0.12
N ASP A 526 23.48 13.58 0.48
CA ASP A 526 23.41 14.04 1.87
C ASP A 526 22.04 13.64 2.47
N PHE A 527 21.99 13.03 3.67
CA PHE A 527 20.73 12.74 4.36
C PHE A 527 20.38 13.86 5.36
N PRO A 528 19.40 14.74 5.08
CA PRO A 528 18.86 15.71 6.04
C PRO A 528 17.85 15.05 7.00
N ASP A 529 17.74 15.62 8.20
CA ASP A 529 16.86 15.14 9.27
C ASP A 529 16.95 13.60 9.44
N TRP A 530 18.17 13.05 9.51
CA TRP A 530 18.37 11.60 9.61
C TRP A 530 17.91 11.08 10.99
N PHE A 531 17.37 9.86 11.00
CA PHE A 531 17.07 9.13 12.25
C PHE A 531 17.48 7.66 12.18
N LEU A 532 17.63 7.07 13.37
CA LEU A 532 18.02 5.69 13.57
C LEU A 532 17.25 5.10 14.75
N ALA A 533 16.44 4.08 14.48
CA ALA A 533 15.70 3.35 15.50
C ALA A 533 16.36 1.98 15.75
N VAL A 534 16.80 1.76 16.99
CA VAL A 534 17.50 0.53 17.41
C VAL A 534 16.63 -0.25 18.38
N GLN A 535 16.15 -1.42 17.95
CA GLN A 535 15.40 -2.33 18.83
C GLN A 535 16.38 -3.21 19.61
N MET A 536 16.39 -3.05 20.93
CA MET A 536 17.18 -3.86 21.85
C MET A 536 16.36 -5.06 22.37
N LYS A 537 17.05 -6.07 22.90
CA LYS A 537 16.40 -7.21 23.56
C LYS A 537 15.75 -6.75 24.89
N LYS A 538 14.61 -7.33 25.26
CA LYS A 538 13.81 -6.96 26.46
C LYS A 538 14.59 -6.69 27.76
N PRO A 539 15.65 -7.44 28.15
CA PRO A 539 16.44 -7.07 29.33
C PRO A 539 17.26 -5.78 29.15
N ALA A 540 17.81 -5.53 27.96
CA ALA A 540 18.70 -4.40 27.72
C ALA A 540 17.99 -3.04 27.68
N ILE A 541 16.79 -2.97 27.08
CA ILE A 541 16.08 -1.69 26.90
C ILE A 541 15.71 -1.03 28.25
N ARG A 542 15.39 -1.83 29.27
CA ARG A 542 15.12 -1.35 30.65
C ARG A 542 16.34 -0.69 31.31
N GLY A 543 17.53 -0.88 30.75
CA GLY A 543 18.75 -0.23 31.21
C GLY A 543 19.01 1.12 30.55
N PHE A 544 18.37 1.48 29.43
CA PHE A 544 18.72 2.70 28.69
C PHE A 544 18.64 3.96 29.56
N GLU A 545 19.74 4.70 29.67
CA GLU A 545 19.82 5.96 30.45
C GLU A 545 19.90 7.19 29.53
N LYS A 546 20.80 7.21 28.53
CA LYS A 546 20.90 8.30 27.54
C LYS A 546 21.79 7.94 26.34
N ALA A 547 21.68 8.71 25.25
CA ALA A 547 22.77 8.92 24.29
C ALA A 547 23.44 10.30 24.50
N TYR A 548 24.71 10.43 24.12
CA TYR A 548 25.52 11.63 24.41
C TYR A 548 25.58 12.67 23.29
N SER A 549 25.67 12.24 22.02
CA SER A 549 25.87 13.11 20.85
C SER A 549 24.68 13.16 19.90
N PHE A 550 23.64 12.37 20.18
CA PHE A 550 22.36 12.30 19.47
C PHE A 550 21.26 12.67 20.46
N ASN A 551 20.15 13.25 20.01
CA ASN A 551 18.94 13.19 20.82
C ASN A 551 18.43 11.75 20.78
N ALA A 552 17.91 11.25 21.91
CA ALA A 552 17.55 9.84 22.02
C ALA A 552 16.43 9.59 23.05
N SER A 553 15.40 8.88 22.61
CA SER A 553 14.18 8.60 23.38
C SER A 553 13.79 7.11 23.30
N LEU A 554 12.94 6.66 24.22
CA LEU A 554 12.30 5.34 24.12
C LEU A 554 10.97 5.50 23.40
N LEU A 555 10.78 4.78 22.30
CA LEU A 555 9.61 4.94 21.44
C LEU A 555 8.40 4.20 22.03
N SER A 556 7.46 4.97 22.59
CA SER A 556 6.13 4.50 22.96
C SER A 556 5.24 4.42 21.72
N ILE A 557 4.67 3.25 21.47
CA ILE A 557 3.55 3.06 20.54
C ILE A 557 2.27 3.07 21.38
N GLU A 558 1.14 3.46 20.80
CA GLU A 558 -0.14 3.45 21.51
C GLU A 558 -0.44 2.04 22.05
N GLY A 559 -0.54 1.93 23.38
CA GLY A 559 -0.65 0.65 24.10
C GLY A 559 0.63 0.13 24.78
N GLY A 560 1.82 0.68 24.51
CA GLY A 560 3.03 0.29 25.27
C GLY A 560 4.39 0.83 24.80
N VAL A 561 5.37 0.75 25.71
CA VAL A 561 6.79 1.03 25.40
C VAL A 561 7.34 -0.11 24.52
N ASN A 562 7.69 0.19 23.27
CA ASN A 562 8.40 -0.77 22.42
C ASN A 562 9.86 -0.89 22.89
N ASN A 563 10.55 -1.97 22.51
CA ASN A 563 11.94 -2.19 22.91
C ASN A 563 12.94 -1.33 22.12
N THR A 564 12.52 -0.15 21.65
CA THR A 564 13.18 0.62 20.60
C THR A 564 13.67 1.96 21.12
N ILE A 565 14.97 2.20 20.96
CA ILE A 565 15.60 3.51 21.15
C ILE A 565 15.47 4.26 19.81
N PHE A 566 14.75 5.38 19.79
CA PHE A 566 14.78 6.30 18.65
C PHE A 566 15.92 7.29 18.85
N MET A 567 16.70 7.58 17.80
CA MET A 567 17.84 8.48 17.84
C MET A 567 17.89 9.37 16.60
N GLU A 568 18.29 10.62 16.78
CA GLU A 568 18.37 11.65 15.73
C GLU A 568 19.53 12.62 16.00
N GLY A 569 19.86 13.45 14.99
CA GLY A 569 20.85 14.52 15.15
C GLY A 569 20.47 15.51 16.25
N LEU A 570 21.46 15.97 17.03
CA LEU A 570 21.31 17.21 17.80
C LEU A 570 21.34 18.42 16.85
N PRO A 571 20.89 19.61 17.27
CA PRO A 571 20.99 20.82 16.45
C PRO A 571 22.42 21.07 15.94
N GLY A 572 22.57 21.21 14.62
CA GLY A 572 23.87 21.25 13.91
C GLY A 572 24.46 19.89 13.50
N LEU A 573 23.78 18.77 13.78
CA LEU A 573 24.14 17.39 13.40
C LEU A 573 22.98 16.66 12.66
N GLU A 574 21.96 17.39 12.22
CA GLU A 574 20.78 16.88 11.51
C GLU A 574 21.12 16.31 10.12
N TYR A 575 22.30 16.65 9.59
CA TYR A 575 22.81 16.18 8.31
C TYR A 575 23.83 15.04 8.51
N LEU A 576 23.60 13.93 7.79
CA LEU A 576 24.60 12.90 7.52
C LEU A 576 25.03 13.06 6.06
N VAL A 577 26.06 13.87 5.83
CA VAL A 577 26.57 14.20 4.49
C VAL A 577 26.97 12.96 3.67
N ALA A 578 26.97 13.10 2.34
CA ALA A 578 27.48 12.15 1.37
C ALA A 578 28.97 11.83 1.55
N GLU A 579 29.41 10.74 0.93
CA GLU A 579 30.83 10.45 0.75
C GLU A 579 31.50 11.48 -0.17
N ARG A 580 32.74 11.88 0.15
CA ARG A 580 33.50 12.90 -0.60
C ARG A 580 34.98 12.52 -0.67
N ASP A 581 35.69 13.02 -1.69
CA ASP A 581 37.14 12.85 -1.79
C ASP A 581 37.87 13.55 -0.62
N GLU A 582 38.96 12.95 -0.13
CA GLU A 582 39.74 13.54 0.96
C GLU A 582 40.44 14.84 0.52
N LEU A 583 40.46 15.83 1.41
CA LEU A 583 41.04 17.17 1.20
C LEU A 583 42.56 17.19 0.89
N ASP A 584 43.24 16.05 0.91
CA ASP A 584 44.62 15.87 0.45
C ASP A 584 44.66 15.12 -0.90
N PRO A 585 44.84 15.82 -2.04
CA PRO A 585 44.86 15.22 -3.37
C PRO A 585 46.01 14.23 -3.61
N LYS A 586 46.90 14.01 -2.64
CA LYS A 586 47.95 12.98 -2.71
C LYS A 586 47.49 11.62 -2.21
N LYS A 587 46.35 11.55 -1.51
CA LYS A 587 45.83 10.32 -0.91
C LYS A 587 44.87 9.55 -1.80
N ASN A 588 44.12 10.23 -2.68
CA ASN A 588 43.11 9.64 -3.57
C ASN A 588 42.19 8.63 -2.86
N LEU A 589 41.75 9.02 -1.66
CA LEU A 589 40.86 8.26 -0.79
C LEU A 589 39.53 9.00 -0.68
N ARG A 590 38.42 8.29 -0.89
CA ARG A 590 37.09 8.77 -0.53
C ARG A 590 36.84 8.54 0.96
N VAL A 591 36.10 9.45 1.58
CA VAL A 591 35.81 9.47 3.03
C VAL A 591 34.30 9.60 3.24
N PRO A 592 33.67 8.70 4.02
CA PRO A 592 32.23 8.71 4.23
C PRO A 592 31.81 9.87 5.13
N GLY A 593 30.59 10.37 4.93
CA GLY A 593 29.94 11.17 5.97
C GLY A 593 29.75 10.33 7.23
N LYS A 594 30.01 10.91 8.40
CA LYS A 594 30.10 10.14 9.66
C LYS A 594 29.43 10.87 10.82
N GLN A 595 28.44 10.21 11.42
CA GLN A 595 27.84 10.61 12.69
C GLN A 595 28.14 9.56 13.77
N GLN A 596 28.38 9.98 15.01
CA GLN A 596 28.77 9.06 16.09
C GLN A 596 28.22 9.50 17.46
N SER A 597 27.77 8.54 18.26
CA SER A 597 27.34 8.76 19.64
C SER A 597 27.77 7.61 20.56
N VAL A 598 27.68 7.85 21.87
CA VAL A 598 27.79 6.82 22.90
C VAL A 598 26.45 6.73 23.63
N ILE A 599 25.98 5.50 23.82
CA ILE A 599 24.72 5.13 24.47
C ILE A 599 25.08 4.46 25.80
N GLN A 600 24.47 4.92 26.89
CA GLN A 600 24.70 4.42 28.25
C GLN A 600 23.51 3.59 28.75
N PHE A 601 23.83 2.48 29.41
CA PHE A 601 22.87 1.55 29.97
C PHE A 601 23.19 1.18 31.42
N SER A 602 22.20 1.30 32.32
CA SER A 602 22.22 0.86 33.70
C SER A 602 22.09 -0.67 33.83
N LYS A 603 22.84 -1.26 34.77
CA LYS A 603 22.61 -2.64 35.22
C LYS A 603 21.58 -2.78 36.35
N LYS A 604 21.11 -1.65 36.91
CA LYS A 604 20.20 -1.60 38.07
C LYS A 604 18.85 -2.28 37.84
N LEU A 605 18.28 -2.14 36.65
CA LEU A 605 16.95 -2.65 36.27
C LEU A 605 17.02 -3.91 35.38
N THR A 606 18.22 -4.48 35.21
CA THR A 606 18.52 -5.50 34.20
C THR A 606 19.28 -6.70 34.81
N PRO A 607 18.79 -7.30 35.90
CA PRO A 607 19.48 -8.39 36.60
C PRO A 607 19.72 -9.59 35.67
N GLY A 608 20.94 -10.11 35.68
CA GLY A 608 21.35 -11.23 34.83
C GLY A 608 21.62 -10.90 33.35
N ILE A 609 21.65 -9.61 32.96
CA ILE A 609 21.97 -9.20 31.59
C ILE A 609 23.37 -9.68 31.15
N ASN A 610 23.43 -10.40 30.03
CA ASN A 610 24.68 -10.89 29.45
C ASN A 610 25.10 -9.99 28.29
N VAL A 611 25.77 -8.87 28.63
CA VAL A 611 26.20 -7.85 27.67
C VAL A 611 27.16 -8.43 26.62
N PRO A 612 28.24 -9.18 26.96
CA PRO A 612 29.22 -9.65 25.97
C PRO A 612 28.69 -10.69 24.99
N GLU A 613 27.85 -11.63 25.42
CA GLU A 613 27.50 -12.81 24.60
C GLU A 613 26.19 -12.68 23.83
N ARG A 614 25.26 -11.79 24.23
CA ARG A 614 23.94 -11.73 23.57
C ARG A 614 23.17 -10.43 23.71
N ASP A 615 23.08 -9.87 24.91
CA ASP A 615 22.09 -8.84 25.26
C ASP A 615 22.58 -7.41 24.97
N GLY A 616 23.90 -7.22 24.86
CA GLY A 616 24.52 -5.95 24.49
C GLY A 616 24.42 -5.59 23.01
N PHE A 617 23.86 -6.48 22.17
CA PHE A 617 23.69 -6.31 20.72
C PHE A 617 22.22 -6.16 20.35
N PRO A 618 21.88 -5.33 19.34
CA PRO A 618 20.51 -5.11 18.90
C PRO A 618 19.84 -6.38 18.38
N ALA A 619 18.50 -6.33 18.30
CA ALA A 619 17.66 -7.35 17.67
C ALA A 619 17.16 -6.91 16.28
N LYS A 620 17.01 -5.60 16.06
CA LYS A 620 16.66 -4.96 14.79
C LYS A 620 17.23 -3.54 14.76
N VAL A 621 17.63 -3.06 13.59
CA VAL A 621 18.12 -1.70 13.37
C VAL A 621 17.40 -1.15 12.14
N ILE A 622 16.81 0.03 12.26
CA ILE A 622 16.08 0.72 11.19
C ILE A 622 16.72 2.10 11.01
N PHE A 623 17.32 2.37 9.85
CA PHE A 623 17.85 3.69 9.50
C PHE A 623 16.92 4.34 8.47
N ASN A 624 16.43 5.55 8.75
CA ASN A 624 15.60 6.30 7.80
C ASN A 624 14.39 5.48 7.23
N GLY A 625 13.80 4.60 8.04
CA GLY A 625 12.67 3.73 7.67
C GLY A 625 13.05 2.37 7.09
N GLU A 626 14.30 2.18 6.66
CA GLU A 626 14.79 0.93 6.09
C GLU A 626 15.39 -0.01 7.15
N GLU A 627 15.07 -1.30 7.09
CA GLU A 627 15.65 -2.31 7.98
C GLU A 627 17.06 -2.70 7.52
N CYS A 628 18.05 -2.46 8.37
CA CYS A 628 19.44 -2.76 8.05
C CYS A 628 19.79 -4.21 8.39
N LEU A 629 20.50 -4.89 7.48
CA LEU A 629 20.91 -6.28 7.70
C LEU A 629 21.90 -6.40 8.86
N LEU A 630 21.61 -7.29 9.81
CA LEU A 630 22.47 -7.61 10.95
C LEU A 630 23.39 -8.81 10.65
N PRO A 631 24.64 -8.85 11.14
CA PRO A 631 25.48 -10.05 11.07
C PRO A 631 24.93 -11.19 11.93
N ASP A 632 24.98 -12.42 11.41
CA ASP A 632 24.53 -13.63 12.11
C ASP A 632 25.43 -14.04 13.30
N VAL A 633 26.65 -13.50 13.35
CA VAL A 633 27.70 -13.85 14.32
C VAL A 633 28.00 -12.66 15.21
N LEU A 634 28.13 -12.91 16.52
CA LEU A 634 28.52 -11.91 17.52
C LEU A 634 30.02 -11.98 17.83
N PRO A 635 30.69 -10.86 18.18
CA PRO A 635 32.07 -10.84 18.62
C PRO A 635 32.29 -11.79 19.81
N LEU A 636 33.24 -12.71 19.68
CA LEU A 636 33.64 -13.62 20.76
C LEU A 636 34.84 -13.04 21.52
N ALA A 637 34.90 -13.24 22.84
CA ALA A 637 36.07 -12.88 23.63
C ALA A 637 37.27 -13.79 23.29
N SER A 638 38.43 -13.18 23.03
CA SER A 638 39.69 -13.88 22.71
C SER A 638 40.29 -14.57 23.94
N GLY A 639 39.61 -15.61 24.43
CA GLY A 639 39.92 -16.36 25.65
C GLY A 639 38.92 -17.48 25.99
N GLY A 640 37.84 -17.65 25.22
CA GLY A 640 36.83 -18.70 25.40
C GLY A 640 37.36 -20.13 25.19
N ARG A 641 37.96 -20.69 26.25
CA ARG A 641 38.34 -22.09 26.49
C ARG A 641 37.92 -23.13 25.43
N ARG A 642 38.92 -23.79 24.80
CA ARG A 642 38.78 -25.13 24.18
C ARG A 642 38.65 -26.25 25.25
N ASN A 643 37.72 -26.14 26.19
CA ASN A 643 37.53 -27.13 27.27
C ASN A 643 36.78 -28.41 26.84
N GLY A 644 36.90 -28.80 25.57
CA GLY A 644 36.31 -30.03 25.02
C GLY A 644 37.22 -31.27 25.07
N PHE A 645 38.50 -31.13 25.46
CA PHE A 645 39.46 -32.23 25.45
C PHE A 645 39.77 -32.82 26.84
N ASP A 646 39.91 -31.99 27.90
CA ASP A 646 40.29 -32.48 29.23
C ASP A 646 39.26 -33.45 29.84
N THR A 647 37.96 -33.24 29.59
CA THR A 647 36.90 -34.10 30.14
C THR A 647 36.95 -35.52 29.58
N MET A 648 37.29 -35.69 28.29
CA MET A 648 37.46 -37.01 27.70
C MET A 648 38.74 -37.69 28.21
N VAL A 649 39.84 -36.95 28.39
CA VAL A 649 41.09 -37.49 28.94
C VAL A 649 40.89 -37.95 30.39
N LEU A 650 40.21 -37.18 31.24
CA LEU A 650 39.85 -37.64 32.59
C LEU A 650 38.96 -38.88 32.57
N LEU A 651 37.94 -38.94 31.69
CA LEU A 651 37.06 -40.10 31.61
C LEU A 651 37.82 -41.37 31.18
N CYS A 652 38.72 -41.25 30.19
CA CYS A 652 39.58 -42.35 29.76
C CYS A 652 40.54 -42.80 30.88
N MET A 653 41.15 -41.87 31.62
CA MET A 653 42.02 -42.19 32.76
C MET A 653 41.26 -42.91 33.88
N VAL A 654 40.03 -42.48 34.21
CA VAL A 654 39.19 -43.16 35.21
C VAL A 654 38.82 -44.57 34.76
N ILE A 655 38.44 -44.75 33.49
CA ILE A 655 38.14 -46.07 32.92
C ILE A 655 39.39 -46.97 32.94
N PHE A 656 40.57 -46.44 32.61
CA PHE A 656 41.82 -47.21 32.60
C PHE A 656 42.27 -47.61 34.02
N VAL A 657 42.05 -46.76 35.03
CA VAL A 657 42.33 -47.08 36.44
C VAL A 657 41.34 -48.12 36.97
N VAL A 658 40.04 -48.03 36.63
CA VAL A 658 39.06 -49.06 37.00
C VAL A 658 39.38 -50.41 36.36
N ALA A 659 39.82 -50.41 35.10
CA ALA A 659 40.27 -51.62 34.37
C ALA A 659 41.65 -52.16 34.82
N LEU A 660 42.30 -51.53 35.80
CA LEU A 660 43.54 -52.00 36.46
C LEU A 660 43.30 -52.44 37.93
N VAL A 661 42.07 -52.34 38.42
CA VAL A 661 41.66 -52.66 39.81
C VAL A 661 40.61 -53.78 39.85
N ILE A 662 40.22 -54.30 38.68
CA ILE A 662 39.37 -55.48 38.44
C ILE A 662 40.23 -56.57 37.79
#